data_AF-A0A2H0VXV2-F1
#
_entry.id   AF-A0A2H0VXV2-F1
#
_cell.length_a   1.000
_cell.length_b   1.000
_cell.length_c   1.000
_cell.angle_alpha   90.00
_cell.angle_beta   90.00
_cell.angle_gamma   90.00
#
_symmetry.space_group_name_H-M   'P 1'
#
loop_
_entity.id
_entity.type
_entity.pdbx_description
1 polymer ?
#
loop_
_entity_poly.entity_id
_entity_poly.type
_entity_poly.pdbx_seq_one_letter_code
_entity_poly.pdbx_strand_id
1 'polypeptide(L)'
;MGLIKIAFLCFFALNLCRAEAHQSHWHLGGDLKVCFESDVPFQWSEKERIQFSAHLPGFNVIDSEGDIPSVTISHTYSELDDPKLLQKKGRVEISSDWKEKFPPDFIHLLYGTARIQWLKKEIFPVHAACIGNEEEGYSLLIGAPGSGKTSLTLQSVMKHDYKVFSGDKTLLRINEDGEIQAIAGTRTLTVRAEDVSLWETLPKVNVSPFGDRLAFELAATSYSTKDSVPIRRIFLVTLNNGTETFSELSSLSALHTLYPFFIDKQREDILIEGGSTFFDGSIGKTLRAKLAKKLDFALEKIPTFRAVGSLEKISSLIAEKSAENIQAHKKILFGVCGIGSGHCHRQFPIIKHLLNQNHQVLVFTYGDGLHFFKEKFPNESKLTVIPVADPYYVGTPFGLDLKKTATSEKNQVNFNQINNLAMHKAAELFGVPDLVISDYEMVAAQYSYIKNVPLVTLDQQSKYLVGEFLPSLNGTSYLDEIERLHLFFPKAEKRFAISFFNVLNPKSSKTDAVEILPPILRPEILQAKCKLSERPSILVYITAQQIGEQPIDEWIKTLQTTLPSEFDAHIFLPRRFELPRCDRHTFFYHHGDVRFDSILFASHGIISTAGHTLLSEAMHLEKPVYALPLPLYEQQLNGHIIAQGKFGICTSNLNKADLSQFLNNLSVYSKNIRQDQQFLLKTTGNSEILEKIELILNRQ
;
A
#
# COMPACT_ATOMS: atom_id res chain seq x y z
N MET A 1 2.68 -75.30 37.16
CA MET A 1 2.88 -75.24 35.69
C MET A 1 1.60 -75.20 34.85
N GLY A 2 0.38 -75.41 35.42
CA GLY A 2 -0.88 -75.36 34.65
C GLY A 2 -1.44 -73.96 34.34
N LEU A 3 -1.23 -72.98 35.22
CA LEU A 3 -1.77 -71.62 35.04
C LEU A 3 -1.03 -70.78 33.97
N ILE A 4 0.26 -71.04 33.75
CA ILE A 4 1.05 -70.34 32.72
C ILE A 4 0.72 -70.87 31.32
N LYS A 5 0.34 -72.16 31.17
CA LYS A 5 -0.10 -72.72 29.88
C LYS A 5 -1.47 -72.20 29.44
N ILE A 6 -2.39 -71.91 30.37
CA ILE A 6 -3.70 -71.34 30.03
C ILE A 6 -3.57 -69.86 29.63
N ALA A 7 -2.72 -69.08 30.29
CA ALA A 7 -2.42 -67.71 29.88
C ALA A 7 -1.71 -67.64 28.52
N PHE A 8 -0.79 -68.57 28.23
CA PHE A 8 -0.11 -68.63 26.93
C PHE A 8 -1.03 -69.13 25.80
N LEU A 9 -1.94 -70.08 26.07
CA LEU A 9 -2.94 -70.51 25.09
C LEU A 9 -4.03 -69.44 24.86
N CYS A 10 -4.43 -68.67 25.87
CA CYS A 10 -5.34 -67.53 25.67
C CYS A 10 -4.65 -66.40 24.86
N PHE A 11 -3.36 -66.13 25.08
CA PHE A 11 -2.61 -65.14 24.32
C PHE A 11 -2.34 -65.57 22.86
N PHE A 12 -2.19 -66.87 22.60
CA PHE A 12 -2.09 -67.41 21.24
C PHE A 12 -3.46 -67.55 20.56
N ALA A 13 -4.52 -67.92 21.28
CA ALA A 13 -5.88 -67.98 20.72
C ALA A 13 -6.46 -66.59 20.38
N LEU A 14 -6.07 -65.54 21.12
CA LEU A 14 -6.39 -64.14 20.78
C LEU A 14 -5.60 -63.60 19.57
N ASN A 15 -4.45 -64.20 19.23
CA ASN A 15 -3.66 -63.82 18.05
C ASN A 15 -3.97 -64.68 16.81
N LEU A 16 -4.59 -65.85 16.97
CA LEU A 16 -4.97 -66.75 15.87
C LEU A 16 -6.41 -66.57 15.37
N CYS A 17 -7.16 -65.62 15.93
CA CYS A 17 -8.49 -65.20 15.46
C CYS A 17 -8.54 -63.71 15.06
N ARG A 18 -7.45 -63.12 14.56
CA ARG A 18 -7.59 -61.95 13.69
C ARG A 18 -7.88 -62.47 12.28
N ALA A 19 -9.16 -62.47 11.91
CA ALA A 19 -9.54 -62.42 10.49
C ALA A 19 -8.65 -61.36 9.81
N GLU A 20 -8.17 -61.64 8.60
CA GLU A 20 -7.41 -60.67 7.80
C GLU A 20 -8.19 -59.34 7.79
N ALA A 21 -7.67 -58.34 8.50
CA ALA A 21 -8.32 -57.04 8.57
C ALA A 21 -8.23 -56.42 7.18
N HIS A 22 -9.37 -56.01 6.62
CA HIS A 22 -9.43 -55.31 5.35
C HIS A 22 -8.85 -53.91 5.55
N GLN A 23 -7.83 -53.55 4.77
CA GLN A 23 -7.15 -52.26 4.86
C GLN A 23 -7.34 -51.42 3.60
N SER A 24 -7.51 -50.12 3.81
CA SER A 24 -7.54 -49.11 2.76
C SER A 24 -6.55 -47.99 3.10
N HIS A 25 -5.73 -47.60 2.13
CA HIS A 25 -4.69 -46.59 2.30
C HIS A 25 -4.96 -45.36 1.42
N TRP A 26 -4.87 -44.17 2.02
CA TRP A 26 -5.11 -42.90 1.34
C TRP A 26 -4.01 -41.87 1.62
N HIS A 27 -3.74 -41.03 0.63
CA HIS A 27 -2.93 -39.82 0.78
C HIS A 27 -3.86 -38.61 0.84
N LEU A 28 -3.63 -37.73 1.80
CA LEU A 28 -4.23 -36.40 1.86
C LEU A 28 -3.13 -35.34 1.72
N GLY A 29 -3.52 -34.10 1.40
CA GLY A 29 -2.58 -32.99 1.29
C GLY A 29 -1.77 -32.76 2.58
N GLY A 30 -0.61 -32.10 2.46
CA GLY A 30 0.30 -31.90 3.59
C GLY A 30 1.01 -33.19 4.05
N ASP A 31 1.23 -34.10 3.11
CA ASP A 31 1.91 -35.39 3.29
C ASP A 31 1.30 -36.22 4.42
N LEU A 32 -0.03 -36.33 4.42
CA LEU A 32 -0.78 -37.04 5.45
C LEU A 32 -1.26 -38.39 4.91
N LYS A 33 -0.69 -39.46 5.46
CA LYS A 33 -1.05 -40.84 5.11
C LYS A 33 -2.12 -41.35 6.08
N VAL A 34 -3.21 -41.90 5.55
CA VAL A 34 -4.32 -42.45 6.32
C VAL A 34 -4.45 -43.93 6.04
N CYS A 35 -4.67 -44.71 7.09
CA CYS A 35 -5.05 -46.11 7.00
C CYS A 35 -6.43 -46.31 7.64
N PHE A 36 -7.35 -46.94 6.92
CA PHE A 36 -8.60 -47.46 7.45
C PHE A 36 -8.50 -48.98 7.53
N GLU A 37 -8.81 -49.55 8.69
CA GLU A 37 -8.74 -50.99 8.96
C GLU A 37 -10.12 -51.45 9.43
N SER A 38 -10.65 -52.57 8.93
CA SER A 38 -11.94 -53.12 9.34
C SER A 38 -11.92 -54.65 9.38
N ASP A 39 -12.68 -55.24 10.29
CA ASP A 39 -12.92 -56.69 10.38
C ASP A 39 -13.98 -57.19 9.38
N VAL A 40 -14.72 -56.28 8.75
CA VAL A 40 -15.64 -56.54 7.63
C VAL A 40 -15.21 -55.78 6.36
N PRO A 41 -15.47 -56.31 5.16
CA PRO A 41 -15.09 -55.65 3.91
C PRO A 41 -15.98 -54.43 3.63
N PHE A 42 -15.35 -53.37 3.11
CA PHE A 42 -16.04 -52.18 2.58
C PHE A 42 -15.80 -52.08 1.07
N GLN A 43 -16.86 -51.83 0.33
CA GLN A 43 -16.82 -51.58 -1.12
C GLN A 43 -16.53 -50.11 -1.39
N TRP A 44 -15.82 -49.87 -2.49
CA TRP A 44 -15.45 -48.54 -2.95
C TRP A 44 -16.17 -48.24 -4.27
N SER A 45 -17.09 -47.29 -4.24
CA SER A 45 -17.76 -46.79 -5.44
C SER A 45 -17.08 -45.52 -5.97
N GLU A 46 -17.18 -45.29 -7.28
CA GLU A 46 -16.74 -44.03 -7.90
C GLU A 46 -17.45 -42.81 -7.29
N LYS A 47 -18.70 -43.01 -6.84
CA LYS A 47 -19.48 -42.00 -6.11
C LYS A 47 -18.83 -41.62 -4.77
N GLU A 48 -18.39 -42.59 -3.98
CA GLU A 48 -17.68 -42.32 -2.72
C GLU A 48 -16.35 -41.60 -2.96
N ARG A 49 -15.62 -41.97 -4.02
CA ARG A 49 -14.38 -41.26 -4.41
C ARG A 49 -14.64 -39.77 -4.66
N ILE A 50 -15.67 -39.43 -5.44
CA ILE A 50 -16.04 -38.03 -5.74
C ILE A 50 -16.43 -37.29 -4.44
N GLN A 51 -17.19 -37.95 -3.56
CA GLN A 51 -17.58 -37.36 -2.27
C GLN A 51 -16.37 -37.08 -1.37
N PHE A 52 -15.42 -38.02 -1.30
CA PHE A 52 -14.19 -37.88 -0.52
C PHE A 52 -13.33 -36.74 -1.07
N SER A 53 -13.13 -36.68 -2.39
CA SER A 53 -12.42 -35.57 -3.05
C SER A 53 -13.05 -34.20 -2.83
N ALA A 54 -14.37 -34.12 -2.60
CA ALA A 54 -15.07 -32.88 -2.25
C ALA A 54 -14.82 -32.41 -0.81
N HIS A 55 -14.49 -33.32 0.11
CA HIS A 55 -14.34 -33.00 1.54
C HIS A 55 -12.91 -33.07 2.06
N LEU A 56 -12.02 -33.78 1.36
CA LEU A 56 -10.67 -34.09 1.80
C LEU A 56 -9.66 -33.44 0.83
N PRO A 57 -8.98 -32.36 1.23
CA PRO A 57 -8.04 -31.68 0.34
C PRO A 57 -6.84 -32.59 0.00
N GLY A 58 -6.52 -32.69 -1.29
CA GLY A 58 -5.43 -33.54 -1.80
C GLY A 58 -5.68 -35.05 -1.71
N PHE A 59 -6.94 -35.49 -1.58
CA PHE A 59 -7.30 -36.90 -1.50
C PHE A 59 -6.85 -37.71 -2.72
N ASN A 60 -6.09 -38.78 -2.47
CA ASN A 60 -5.68 -39.77 -3.47
C ASN A 60 -5.65 -41.18 -2.85
N VAL A 61 -5.99 -42.20 -3.65
CA VAL A 61 -5.94 -43.61 -3.23
C VAL A 61 -4.54 -44.17 -3.53
N ILE A 62 -4.01 -45.02 -2.63
CA ILE A 62 -2.68 -45.63 -2.77
C ILE A 62 -2.81 -47.16 -2.66
N ASP A 63 -2.06 -47.89 -3.49
CA ASP A 63 -2.07 -49.36 -3.52
C ASP A 63 -1.06 -50.03 -2.56
N SER A 64 -0.28 -49.28 -1.76
CA SER A 64 0.85 -49.84 -0.99
C SER A 64 0.74 -49.72 0.54
N GLU A 65 1.01 -50.84 1.23
CA GLU A 65 1.01 -51.04 2.69
C GLU A 65 2.30 -50.54 3.40
N GLY A 66 3.29 -50.04 2.65
CA GLY A 66 4.69 -49.96 3.12
C GLY A 66 5.07 -48.80 4.05
N ASP A 67 4.20 -47.82 4.28
CA ASP A 67 4.52 -46.60 5.03
C ASP A 67 3.74 -46.45 6.33
N ILE A 68 4.39 -45.90 7.37
CA ILE A 68 3.76 -45.65 8.68
C ILE A 68 2.63 -44.61 8.52
N PRO A 69 1.36 -44.96 8.82
CA PRO A 69 0.25 -44.03 8.68
C PRO A 69 0.35 -42.88 9.70
N SER A 70 -0.02 -41.68 9.27
CA SER A 70 -0.16 -40.51 10.16
C SER A 70 -1.42 -40.60 11.01
N VAL A 71 -2.46 -41.25 10.48
CA VAL A 71 -3.73 -41.55 11.17
C VAL A 71 -4.16 -42.95 10.79
N THR A 72 -4.58 -43.73 11.79
CA THR A 72 -5.30 -44.98 11.59
C THR A 72 -6.72 -44.86 12.11
N ILE A 73 -7.73 -45.25 11.32
CA ILE A 73 -9.10 -45.44 11.78
C ILE A 73 -9.39 -46.94 11.75
N SER A 74 -9.56 -47.55 12.92
CA SER A 74 -9.86 -48.98 13.06
C SER A 74 -11.34 -49.16 13.36
N HIS A 75 -12.04 -49.89 12.51
CA HIS A 75 -13.44 -50.23 12.63
C HIS A 75 -13.60 -51.70 13.09
N THR A 76 -14.57 -51.95 13.96
CA THR A 76 -14.94 -53.29 14.43
C THR A 76 -16.46 -53.42 14.39
N TYR A 77 -16.95 -54.30 13.52
CA TYR A 77 -18.38 -54.52 13.35
C TYR A 77 -19.03 -54.98 14.66
N SER A 78 -20.14 -54.34 15.03
CA SER A 78 -20.95 -54.69 16.20
C SER A 78 -22.43 -54.46 15.91
N GLU A 79 -23.25 -55.46 16.22
CA GLU A 79 -24.72 -55.38 16.10
C GLU A 79 -25.39 -54.66 17.30
N LEU A 80 -24.59 -54.08 18.20
CA LEU A 80 -25.12 -53.34 19.36
C LEU A 80 -25.64 -51.97 18.92
N ASP A 81 -26.81 -51.58 19.44
CA ASP A 81 -27.52 -50.32 19.09
C ASP A 81 -26.75 -49.01 19.40
N ASP A 82 -25.63 -49.07 20.14
CA ASP A 82 -24.85 -47.89 20.53
C ASP A 82 -23.39 -47.98 20.04
N PRO A 83 -22.95 -47.11 19.11
CA PRO A 83 -21.59 -47.10 18.63
C PRO A 83 -20.62 -46.62 19.70
N LYS A 84 -19.43 -47.21 19.75
CA LYS A 84 -18.37 -46.83 20.69
C LYS A 84 -17.19 -46.26 19.93
N LEU A 85 -16.78 -45.04 20.28
CA LEU A 85 -15.62 -44.39 19.72
C LEU A 85 -14.56 -44.16 20.81
N LEU A 86 -13.33 -44.57 20.53
CA LEU A 86 -12.17 -44.38 21.40
C LEU A 86 -11.07 -43.63 20.64
N GLN A 87 -10.65 -42.49 21.18
CA GLN A 87 -9.61 -41.65 20.60
C GLN A 87 -8.26 -41.93 21.27
N LYS A 88 -7.27 -42.31 20.47
CA LYS A 88 -5.88 -42.49 20.88
C LYS A 88 -4.97 -41.59 20.05
N LYS A 89 -3.71 -41.44 20.48
CA LYS A 89 -2.74 -40.64 19.74
C LYS A 89 -2.46 -41.27 18.37
N GLY A 90 -2.96 -40.63 17.31
CA GLY A 90 -2.78 -41.09 15.92
C GLY A 90 -3.68 -42.26 15.51
N ARG A 91 -4.62 -42.68 16.38
CA ARG A 91 -5.56 -43.76 16.07
C ARG A 91 -6.96 -43.44 16.61
N VAL A 92 -7.98 -43.71 15.83
CA VAL A 92 -9.38 -43.73 16.27
C VAL A 92 -9.90 -45.14 16.12
N GLU A 93 -10.49 -45.68 17.18
CA GLU A 93 -11.16 -46.97 17.17
C GLU A 93 -12.66 -46.73 17.24
N ILE A 94 -13.41 -47.30 16.30
CA ILE A 94 -14.87 -47.22 16.24
C ILE A 94 -15.47 -48.62 16.17
N SER A 95 -16.49 -48.85 16.98
CA SER A 95 -17.31 -50.05 16.90
C SER A 95 -18.75 -49.64 16.60
N SER A 96 -19.29 -50.12 15.48
CA SER A 96 -20.60 -49.76 14.95
C SER A 96 -21.15 -50.85 14.02
N ASP A 97 -22.38 -50.66 13.53
CA ASP A 97 -23.07 -51.58 12.62
C ASP A 97 -22.66 -51.40 11.14
N TRP A 98 -21.63 -50.60 10.87
CA TRP A 98 -21.23 -50.21 9.53
C TRP A 98 -20.75 -51.43 8.74
N LYS A 99 -21.34 -51.65 7.56
CA LYS A 99 -20.99 -52.76 6.68
C LYS A 99 -21.18 -52.39 5.23
N GLU A 100 -20.40 -53.04 4.35
CA GLU A 100 -20.47 -52.96 2.89
C GLU A 100 -20.14 -51.58 2.28
N LYS A 101 -20.63 -50.47 2.82
CA LYS A 101 -20.42 -49.10 2.30
C LYS A 101 -20.09 -48.13 3.42
N PHE A 102 -19.35 -47.07 3.10
CA PHE A 102 -19.02 -46.06 4.09
C PHE A 102 -20.28 -45.22 4.43
N PRO A 103 -20.61 -45.06 5.72
CA PRO A 103 -21.71 -44.20 6.12
C PRO A 103 -21.34 -42.72 5.92
N PRO A 104 -22.35 -41.84 5.81
CA PRO A 104 -22.11 -40.40 5.66
C PRO A 104 -21.21 -39.81 6.75
N ASP A 105 -21.30 -40.30 7.99
CA ASP A 105 -20.52 -39.78 9.12
C ASP A 105 -19.01 -40.09 9.01
N PHE A 106 -18.65 -41.14 8.26
CA PHE A 106 -17.26 -41.56 8.13
C PHE A 106 -16.38 -40.48 7.49
N ILE A 107 -16.88 -39.77 6.47
CA ILE A 107 -16.11 -38.71 5.80
C ILE A 107 -15.83 -37.54 6.75
N HIS A 108 -16.75 -37.26 7.66
CA HIS A 108 -16.63 -36.22 8.67
C HIS A 108 -15.63 -36.64 9.75
N LEU A 109 -15.69 -37.89 10.20
CA LEU A 109 -14.71 -38.47 11.13
C LEU A 109 -13.30 -38.46 10.53
N LEU A 110 -13.16 -38.87 9.27
CA LEU A 110 -11.90 -38.86 8.53
C LEU A 110 -11.34 -37.44 8.40
N TYR A 111 -12.17 -36.46 8.09
CA TYR A 111 -11.73 -35.06 8.05
C TYR A 111 -11.32 -34.55 9.45
N GLY A 112 -12.11 -34.84 10.49
CA GLY A 112 -11.82 -34.40 11.87
C GLY A 112 -10.49 -34.95 12.38
N THR A 113 -10.22 -36.23 12.12
CA THR A 113 -8.94 -36.86 12.47
C THR A 113 -7.76 -36.27 11.69
N ALA A 114 -7.92 -36.04 10.38
CA ALA A 114 -6.90 -35.40 9.55
C ALA A 114 -6.61 -33.96 9.98
N ARG A 115 -7.66 -33.19 10.32
CA ARG A 115 -7.58 -31.80 10.81
C ARG A 115 -6.64 -31.65 11.99
N ILE A 116 -6.74 -32.52 13.00
CA ILE A 116 -5.83 -32.47 14.16
C ILE A 116 -4.38 -32.64 13.72
N GLN A 117 -4.09 -33.55 12.77
CA GLN A 117 -2.73 -33.79 12.31
C GLN A 117 -2.18 -32.64 11.47
N TRP A 118 -2.98 -32.04 10.59
CA TRP A 118 -2.57 -30.82 9.86
C TRP A 118 -2.21 -29.70 10.82
N LEU A 119 -3.06 -29.43 11.82
CA LEU A 119 -2.80 -28.38 12.80
C LEU A 119 -1.53 -28.66 13.63
N LYS A 120 -1.26 -29.92 14.00
CA LYS A 120 -0.01 -30.33 14.67
C LYS A 120 1.22 -30.12 13.80
N LYS A 121 1.09 -30.27 12.48
CA LYS A 121 2.11 -29.94 11.47
C LYS A 121 2.13 -28.44 11.11
N GLU A 122 1.35 -27.59 11.80
CA GLU A 122 1.22 -26.15 11.52
C GLU A 122 0.71 -25.84 10.11
N ILE A 123 -0.11 -26.75 9.58
CA ILE A 123 -0.87 -26.59 8.35
C ILE A 123 -2.30 -26.22 8.74
N PHE A 124 -2.81 -25.13 8.19
CA PHE A 124 -4.15 -24.60 8.47
C PHE A 124 -5.16 -25.20 7.47
N PRO A 125 -6.11 -26.03 7.92
CA PRO A 125 -7.23 -26.44 7.09
C PRO A 125 -8.30 -25.37 7.13
N VAL A 126 -8.48 -24.65 6.02
CA VAL A 126 -9.40 -23.52 5.94
C VAL A 126 -10.57 -23.87 5.04
N HIS A 127 -11.81 -23.64 5.51
CA HIS A 127 -13.02 -23.74 4.69
C HIS A 127 -13.13 -22.53 3.75
N ALA A 128 -12.29 -22.55 2.71
CA ALA A 128 -12.12 -21.48 1.75
C ALA A 128 -11.82 -22.01 0.36
N ALA A 129 -12.35 -21.33 -0.66
CA ALA A 129 -11.93 -21.51 -2.03
C ALA A 129 -10.66 -20.68 -2.31
N CYS A 130 -9.82 -21.14 -3.23
CA CYS A 130 -8.59 -20.47 -3.64
C CYS A 130 -8.57 -20.34 -5.16
N ILE A 131 -8.58 -19.11 -5.65
CA ILE A 131 -8.68 -18.78 -7.07
C ILE A 131 -7.69 -17.69 -7.45
N GLY A 132 -7.25 -17.65 -8.71
CA GLY A 132 -6.37 -16.60 -9.23
C GLY A 132 -5.63 -17.04 -10.48
N ASN A 133 -4.62 -16.29 -10.87
CA ASN A 133 -3.76 -16.62 -12.01
C ASN A 133 -2.29 -16.32 -11.66
N GLU A 134 -1.36 -16.60 -12.59
CA GLU A 134 0.07 -16.37 -12.34
C GLU A 134 0.45 -14.89 -12.33
N GLU A 135 -0.31 -14.03 -13.01
CA GLU A 135 -0.03 -12.60 -13.14
C GLU A 135 -0.45 -11.80 -11.89
N GLU A 136 -1.67 -12.01 -11.41
CA GLU A 136 -2.29 -11.27 -10.30
C GLU A 136 -2.10 -11.94 -8.93
N GLY A 137 -1.65 -13.19 -8.93
CA GLY A 137 -1.55 -14.06 -7.75
C GLY A 137 -2.90 -14.69 -7.34
N TYR A 138 -2.88 -15.44 -6.24
CA TYR A 138 -4.06 -16.18 -5.76
C TYR A 138 -4.70 -15.52 -4.55
N SER A 139 -6.03 -15.54 -4.54
CA SER A 139 -6.90 -14.97 -3.53
C SER A 139 -7.67 -16.07 -2.81
N LEU A 140 -7.79 -15.93 -1.49
CA LEU A 140 -8.51 -16.86 -0.64
C LEU A 140 -9.92 -16.32 -0.36
N LEU A 141 -10.96 -17.06 -0.75
CA LEU A 141 -12.36 -16.71 -0.51
C LEU A 141 -12.87 -17.44 0.73
N ILE A 142 -13.01 -16.72 1.83
CA ILE A 142 -13.46 -17.21 3.13
C ILE A 142 -14.91 -16.78 3.38
N GLY A 143 -15.71 -17.65 3.99
CA GLY A 143 -17.03 -17.29 4.49
C GLY A 143 -17.77 -18.48 5.03
N ALA A 144 -18.87 -18.24 5.74
CA ALA A 144 -19.72 -19.29 6.28
C ALA A 144 -20.28 -20.21 5.18
N PRO A 145 -20.75 -21.42 5.52
CA PRO A 145 -21.55 -22.23 4.59
C PRO A 145 -22.69 -21.40 3.99
N GLY A 146 -22.87 -21.45 2.67
CA GLY A 146 -23.88 -20.66 1.96
C GLY A 146 -23.48 -19.21 1.64
N SER A 147 -22.29 -18.74 2.03
CA SER A 147 -21.87 -17.35 1.76
C SER A 147 -21.57 -17.03 0.29
N GLY A 148 -21.62 -18.03 -0.60
CA GLY A 148 -21.44 -17.88 -2.04
C GLY A 148 -20.03 -18.13 -2.59
N LYS A 149 -19.12 -18.74 -1.82
CA LYS A 149 -17.74 -19.08 -2.25
C LYS A 149 -17.68 -19.81 -3.60
N THR A 150 -18.46 -20.87 -3.75
CA THR A 150 -18.50 -21.67 -4.99
C THR A 150 -19.06 -20.88 -6.17
N SER A 151 -20.12 -20.11 -5.96
CA SER A 151 -20.69 -19.24 -7.00
C SER A 151 -19.69 -18.18 -7.46
N LEU A 152 -18.96 -17.56 -6.52
CA LEU A 152 -17.89 -16.62 -6.85
C LEU A 152 -16.74 -17.29 -7.59
N THR A 153 -16.34 -18.50 -7.18
CA THR A 153 -15.32 -19.29 -7.87
C THR A 153 -15.68 -19.53 -9.34
N LEU A 154 -16.90 -20.01 -9.60
CA LEU A 154 -17.38 -20.28 -10.96
C LEU A 154 -17.49 -18.99 -11.78
N GLN A 155 -18.01 -17.91 -11.19
CA GLN A 155 -18.10 -16.60 -11.84
C GLN A 155 -16.73 -16.05 -12.23
N SER A 156 -15.74 -16.16 -11.35
CA SER A 156 -14.38 -15.68 -11.61
C SER A 156 -13.67 -16.47 -12.70
N VAL A 157 -13.85 -17.80 -12.74
CA VAL A 157 -13.33 -18.63 -13.85
C VAL A 157 -13.99 -18.23 -15.17
N MET A 158 -15.29 -17.92 -15.18
CA MET A 158 -16.01 -17.54 -16.39
C MET A 158 -15.66 -16.13 -16.90
N LYS A 159 -15.48 -15.16 -16.01
CA LYS A 159 -15.40 -13.73 -16.37
C LYS A 159 -13.99 -13.13 -16.28
N HIS A 160 -13.07 -13.72 -15.54
CA HIS A 160 -11.80 -13.08 -15.16
C HIS A 160 -10.55 -13.94 -15.44
N ASP A 161 -10.66 -14.98 -16.28
CA ASP A 161 -9.58 -15.96 -16.59
C ASP A 161 -8.84 -16.51 -15.35
N TYR A 162 -9.57 -16.68 -14.26
CA TYR A 162 -9.00 -17.26 -13.05
C TYR A 162 -8.98 -18.78 -13.14
N LYS A 163 -7.96 -19.36 -12.49
CA LYS A 163 -7.83 -20.78 -12.25
C LYS A 163 -8.24 -21.12 -10.83
N VAL A 164 -8.82 -22.29 -10.66
CA VAL A 164 -9.12 -22.87 -9.36
C VAL A 164 -7.89 -23.60 -8.84
N PHE A 165 -7.35 -23.17 -7.70
CA PHE A 165 -6.41 -24.00 -6.93
C PHE A 165 -7.17 -24.92 -5.97
N SER A 166 -8.25 -24.40 -5.38
CA SER A 166 -9.10 -25.15 -4.44
C SER A 166 -10.55 -24.65 -4.48
N GLY A 167 -11.51 -25.56 -4.45
CA GLY A 167 -12.93 -25.27 -4.62
C GLY A 167 -13.73 -25.02 -3.35
N ASP A 168 -13.33 -25.62 -2.22
CA ASP A 168 -14.07 -25.47 -0.95
C ASP A 168 -13.17 -25.55 0.28
N LYS A 169 -12.17 -26.44 0.31
CA LYS A 169 -11.26 -26.57 1.46
C LYS A 169 -9.82 -26.48 1.02
N THR A 170 -9.09 -25.53 1.59
CA THR A 170 -7.71 -25.22 1.23
C THR A 170 -6.80 -25.48 2.42
N LEU A 171 -5.72 -26.23 2.21
CA LEU A 171 -4.64 -26.37 3.19
C LEU A 171 -3.63 -25.24 2.97
N LEU A 172 -3.36 -24.48 4.02
CA LEU A 172 -2.42 -23.37 3.99
C LEU A 172 -1.21 -23.65 4.90
N ARG A 173 -0.03 -23.26 4.45
CA ARG A 173 1.19 -23.19 5.25
C ARG A 173 1.58 -21.72 5.40
N ILE A 174 1.99 -21.33 6.61
CA ILE A 174 2.57 -20.02 6.87
C ILE A 174 4.06 -20.20 7.13
N ASN A 175 4.87 -19.61 6.26
CA ASN A 175 6.33 -19.65 6.32
C ASN A 175 6.87 -18.72 7.42
N GLU A 176 8.16 -18.83 7.74
CA GLU A 176 8.78 -18.03 8.81
C GLU A 176 8.84 -16.53 8.51
N ASP A 177 8.83 -16.17 7.22
CA ASP A 177 8.73 -14.80 6.73
C ASP A 177 7.29 -14.27 6.69
N GLY A 178 6.29 -15.05 7.12
CA GLY A 178 4.89 -14.67 7.16
C GLY A 178 4.16 -14.82 5.83
N GLU A 179 4.80 -15.37 4.79
CA GLU A 179 4.09 -15.70 3.55
C GLU A 179 3.11 -16.86 3.75
N ILE A 180 1.90 -16.70 3.22
CA ILE A 180 0.88 -17.76 3.20
C ILE A 180 0.94 -18.47 1.85
N GLN A 181 1.04 -19.79 1.87
CA GLN A 181 0.99 -20.65 0.69
C GLN A 181 -0.16 -21.63 0.79
N ALA A 182 -0.96 -21.74 -0.26
CA ALA A 182 -1.86 -22.87 -0.43
C ALA A 182 -1.09 -24.06 -0.99
N ILE A 183 -1.15 -25.19 -0.30
CA ILE A 183 -0.33 -26.39 -0.59
C ILE A 183 -1.16 -27.59 -1.02
N ALA A 184 -2.48 -27.56 -0.80
CA ALA A 184 -3.42 -28.55 -1.30
C ALA A 184 -4.84 -27.98 -1.24
N GLY A 185 -5.75 -28.55 -2.02
CA GLY A 185 -7.14 -28.13 -2.07
C GLY A 185 -8.09 -29.25 -2.45
N THR A 186 -9.39 -29.01 -2.30
CA THR A 186 -10.43 -29.85 -2.91
C THR A 186 -10.63 -29.43 -4.36
N ARG A 187 -10.61 -30.39 -5.29
CA ARG A 187 -10.84 -30.10 -6.71
C ARG A 187 -12.32 -30.14 -7.07
N THR A 188 -13.07 -31.04 -6.45
CA THR A 188 -14.51 -31.18 -6.66
C THR A 188 -15.27 -29.98 -6.10
N LEU A 189 -16.13 -29.39 -6.92
CA LEU A 189 -17.03 -28.28 -6.60
C LEU A 189 -18.46 -28.81 -6.38
N THR A 190 -19.24 -28.13 -5.54
CA THR A 190 -20.64 -28.50 -5.28
C THR A 190 -21.57 -27.31 -5.41
N VAL A 191 -22.56 -27.40 -6.29
CA VAL A 191 -23.64 -26.39 -6.47
C VAL A 191 -24.99 -27.01 -6.14
N ARG A 192 -26.01 -26.20 -5.81
CA ARG A 192 -27.37 -26.72 -5.66
C ARG A 192 -27.89 -27.18 -7.02
N ALA A 193 -28.68 -28.25 -7.04
CA ALA A 193 -29.21 -28.80 -8.29
C ALA A 193 -29.99 -27.76 -9.11
N GLU A 194 -30.71 -26.85 -8.45
CA GLU A 194 -31.46 -25.75 -9.07
C GLU A 194 -30.57 -24.67 -9.72
N ASP A 195 -29.33 -24.50 -9.25
CA ASP A 195 -28.39 -23.48 -9.73
C ASP A 195 -27.50 -23.98 -10.89
N VAL A 196 -27.60 -25.26 -11.28
CA VAL A 196 -26.73 -25.88 -12.29
C VAL A 196 -26.83 -25.18 -13.65
N SER A 197 -28.03 -24.73 -14.01
CA SER A 197 -28.31 -24.04 -15.27
C SER A 197 -27.55 -22.72 -15.42
N LEU A 198 -27.23 -22.03 -14.31
CA LEU A 198 -26.45 -20.79 -14.31
C LEU A 198 -25.01 -20.99 -14.82
N TRP A 199 -24.52 -22.23 -14.78
CA TRP A 199 -23.13 -22.57 -15.05
C TRP A 199 -22.96 -23.47 -16.28
N GLU A 200 -23.97 -23.61 -17.14
CA GLU A 200 -23.97 -24.55 -18.28
C GLU A 200 -22.77 -24.38 -19.22
N THR A 201 -22.29 -23.16 -19.40
CA THR A 201 -21.17 -22.83 -20.28
C THR A 201 -19.81 -23.35 -19.78
N LEU A 202 -19.70 -23.67 -18.49
CA LEU A 202 -18.49 -24.27 -17.93
C LEU A 202 -18.48 -25.79 -18.19
N PRO A 203 -17.43 -26.34 -18.84
CA PRO A 203 -17.31 -27.77 -19.06
C PRO A 203 -17.08 -28.50 -17.74
N LYS A 204 -17.99 -29.44 -17.42
CA LYS A 204 -17.98 -30.24 -16.19
C LYS A 204 -17.64 -31.69 -16.51
N VAL A 205 -16.83 -32.31 -15.66
CA VAL A 205 -16.47 -33.74 -15.71
C VAL A 205 -16.79 -34.38 -14.36
N ASN A 206 -16.88 -35.72 -14.33
CA ASN A 206 -17.12 -36.50 -13.11
C ASN A 206 -18.35 -36.02 -12.31
N VAL A 207 -19.46 -35.77 -13.02
CA VAL A 207 -20.69 -35.21 -12.45
C VAL A 207 -21.44 -36.29 -11.66
N SER A 208 -21.74 -36.02 -10.40
CA SER A 208 -22.47 -36.95 -9.53
C SER A 208 -23.45 -36.23 -8.59
N PRO A 209 -24.67 -36.75 -8.39
CA PRO A 209 -25.60 -36.22 -7.39
C PRO A 209 -25.12 -36.44 -5.95
N PHE A 210 -25.23 -35.41 -5.12
CA PHE A 210 -24.89 -35.42 -3.70
C PHE A 210 -25.99 -34.70 -2.88
N GLY A 211 -26.97 -35.46 -2.39
CA GLY A 211 -28.13 -34.88 -1.70
C GLY A 211 -28.93 -33.97 -2.62
N ASP A 212 -29.13 -32.72 -2.19
CA ASP A 212 -29.75 -31.62 -2.96
C ASP A 212 -28.75 -30.86 -3.87
N ARG A 213 -27.50 -31.34 -3.95
CA ARG A 213 -26.40 -30.72 -4.68
C ARG A 213 -25.91 -31.61 -5.81
N LEU A 214 -25.22 -30.98 -6.75
CA LEU A 214 -24.46 -31.64 -7.80
C LEU A 214 -22.97 -31.43 -7.54
N ALA A 215 -22.22 -32.51 -7.42
CA ALA A 215 -20.76 -32.51 -7.31
C ALA A 215 -20.14 -32.73 -8.69
N PHE A 216 -19.13 -31.94 -9.04
CA PHE A 216 -18.44 -32.06 -10.33
C PHE A 216 -17.03 -31.44 -10.26
N GLU A 217 -16.22 -31.74 -11.26
CA GLU A 217 -14.94 -31.07 -11.52
C GLU A 217 -15.06 -30.24 -12.80
N LEU A 218 -14.29 -29.14 -12.88
CA LEU A 218 -14.14 -28.41 -14.14
C LEU A 218 -13.14 -29.12 -15.06
N ALA A 219 -13.08 -28.71 -16.33
CA ALA A 219 -12.00 -29.13 -17.22
C ALA A 219 -10.62 -28.84 -16.59
N ALA A 220 -9.62 -29.69 -16.88
CA ALA A 220 -8.29 -29.57 -16.28
C ALA A 220 -7.63 -28.18 -16.51
N THR A 221 -7.96 -27.52 -17.63
CA THR A 221 -7.51 -26.17 -18.00
C THR A 221 -8.07 -25.06 -17.10
N SER A 222 -9.11 -25.33 -16.31
CA SER A 222 -9.68 -24.40 -15.33
C SER A 222 -8.99 -24.47 -13.96
N TYR A 223 -8.06 -25.42 -13.75
CA TYR A 223 -7.33 -25.55 -12.49
C TYR A 223 -5.88 -25.07 -12.63
N SER A 224 -5.31 -24.64 -11.51
CA SER A 224 -3.88 -24.38 -11.42
C SER A 224 -3.08 -25.68 -11.63
N THR A 225 -1.96 -25.58 -12.32
CA THR A 225 -1.02 -26.69 -12.52
C THR A 225 0.09 -26.73 -11.46
N LYS A 226 0.14 -25.73 -10.57
CA LYS A 226 1.14 -25.64 -9.50
C LYS A 226 0.77 -26.54 -8.33
N ASP A 227 1.79 -27.14 -7.71
CA ASP A 227 1.62 -27.91 -6.46
C ASP A 227 1.34 -27.00 -5.26
N SER A 228 1.81 -25.75 -5.31
CA SER A 228 1.51 -24.72 -4.32
C SER A 228 1.45 -23.34 -4.94
N VAL A 229 0.66 -22.44 -4.33
CA VAL A 229 0.49 -21.05 -4.79
C VAL A 229 0.54 -20.07 -3.62
N PRO A 230 1.16 -18.88 -3.80
CA PRO A 230 1.15 -17.86 -2.76
C PRO A 230 -0.22 -17.19 -2.67
N ILE A 231 -0.71 -17.01 -1.44
CA ILE A 231 -1.92 -16.24 -1.16
C ILE A 231 -1.53 -14.78 -1.01
N ARG A 232 -2.10 -13.95 -1.88
CA ARG A 232 -1.82 -12.52 -1.94
C ARG A 232 -2.86 -11.69 -1.21
N ARG A 233 -4.10 -12.18 -1.14
CA ARG A 233 -5.25 -11.45 -0.57
C ARG A 233 -6.24 -12.42 0.05
N ILE A 234 -6.98 -11.96 1.05
CA ILE A 234 -8.06 -12.73 1.67
C ILE A 234 -9.36 -11.94 1.57
N PHE A 235 -10.42 -12.56 1.07
CA PHE A 235 -11.75 -11.97 0.99
C PHE A 235 -12.71 -12.75 1.89
N LEU A 236 -13.25 -12.08 2.92
CA LEU A 236 -14.39 -12.55 3.68
C LEU A 236 -15.68 -12.16 2.92
N VAL A 237 -16.26 -13.12 2.22
CA VAL A 237 -17.35 -12.90 1.26
C VAL A 237 -18.71 -13.31 1.81
N THR A 238 -19.76 -12.56 1.48
CA THR A 238 -21.16 -12.93 1.71
C THR A 238 -22.03 -12.40 0.59
N LEU A 239 -22.65 -13.28 -0.19
CA LEU A 239 -23.60 -12.87 -1.23
C LEU A 239 -24.91 -12.37 -0.61
N ASN A 240 -25.26 -11.13 -0.90
CA ASN A 240 -26.51 -10.51 -0.51
C ASN A 240 -26.89 -9.43 -1.54
N ASN A 241 -27.99 -9.64 -2.26
CA ASN A 241 -28.44 -8.71 -3.30
C ASN A 241 -29.03 -7.40 -2.73
N GLY A 242 -29.39 -7.35 -1.45
CA GLY A 242 -30.02 -6.19 -0.80
C GLY A 242 -29.06 -5.32 0.02
N THR A 243 -27.76 -5.65 0.09
CA THR A 243 -26.79 -4.90 0.91
C THR A 243 -25.43 -4.94 0.27
N GLU A 244 -24.81 -3.77 0.16
CA GLU A 244 -23.48 -3.62 -0.43
C GLU A 244 -22.56 -2.94 0.56
N THR A 245 -21.59 -3.69 1.07
CA THR A 245 -20.56 -3.17 1.98
C THR A 245 -19.23 -3.77 1.60
N PHE A 246 -18.23 -2.89 1.47
CA PHE A 246 -16.85 -3.27 1.23
C PHE A 246 -15.96 -2.50 2.20
N SER A 247 -15.05 -3.20 2.85
CA SER A 247 -14.10 -2.58 3.78
C SER A 247 -12.86 -3.46 3.91
N GLU A 248 -11.69 -2.83 3.98
CA GLU A 248 -10.46 -3.49 4.39
C GLU A 248 -10.42 -3.61 5.92
N LEU A 249 -10.01 -4.78 6.41
CA LEU A 249 -9.88 -5.05 7.84
C LEU A 249 -8.44 -4.75 8.27
N SER A 250 -8.28 -4.06 9.41
CA SER A 250 -6.96 -4.00 10.07
C SER A 250 -6.47 -5.41 10.42
N SER A 251 -5.14 -5.60 10.52
CA SER A 251 -4.53 -6.90 10.85
C SER A 251 -5.14 -7.53 12.11
N LEU A 252 -5.35 -6.74 13.17
CA LEU A 252 -6.00 -7.20 14.40
C LEU A 252 -7.47 -7.63 14.19
N SER A 253 -8.24 -6.86 13.44
CA SER A 253 -9.64 -7.20 13.12
C SER A 253 -9.73 -8.46 12.24
N ALA A 254 -8.81 -8.57 11.28
CA ALA A 254 -8.65 -9.75 10.44
C ALA A 254 -8.29 -10.98 11.29
N LEU A 255 -7.35 -10.89 12.23
CA LEU A 255 -6.96 -12.00 13.10
C LEU A 255 -8.15 -12.54 13.91
N HIS A 256 -8.88 -11.65 14.60
CA HIS A 256 -10.03 -12.04 15.41
C HIS A 256 -11.16 -12.65 14.58
N THR A 257 -11.32 -12.20 13.33
CA THR A 257 -12.36 -12.70 12.42
C THR A 257 -11.96 -14.03 11.77
N LEU A 258 -10.71 -14.16 11.31
CA LEU A 258 -10.24 -15.24 10.46
C LEU A 258 -9.71 -16.44 11.26
N TYR A 259 -9.18 -16.24 12.46
CA TYR A 259 -8.58 -17.33 13.24
C TYR A 259 -9.52 -18.55 13.41
N PRO A 260 -10.82 -18.39 13.73
CA PRO A 260 -11.75 -19.53 13.78
C PRO A 260 -11.90 -20.27 12.44
N PHE A 261 -11.83 -19.58 11.31
CA PHE A 261 -11.86 -20.20 9.98
C PHE A 261 -10.56 -20.95 9.67
N PHE A 262 -9.42 -20.38 10.05
CA PHE A 262 -8.09 -20.95 9.79
C PHE A 262 -7.84 -22.27 10.53
N ILE A 263 -8.50 -22.47 11.67
CA ILE A 263 -8.48 -23.74 12.39
C ILE A 263 -9.72 -24.58 12.12
N ASP A 264 -10.57 -24.20 11.17
CA ASP A 264 -11.88 -24.80 10.88
C ASP A 264 -12.68 -25.19 12.15
N LYS A 265 -12.96 -24.19 12.97
CA LYS A 265 -13.61 -24.36 14.28
C LYS A 265 -15.04 -24.92 14.16
N GLN A 266 -15.72 -24.70 13.02
CA GLN A 266 -17.07 -25.21 12.79
C GLN A 266 -17.13 -26.73 12.66
N ARG A 267 -16.02 -27.37 12.27
CA ARG A 267 -15.89 -28.82 12.14
C ARG A 267 -14.90 -29.38 13.15
N GLU A 268 -14.84 -28.77 14.34
CA GLU A 268 -14.01 -29.29 15.43
C GLU A 268 -14.58 -30.61 15.93
N ASP A 269 -15.80 -30.61 16.45
CA ASP A 269 -16.43 -31.82 16.97
C ASP A 269 -17.27 -32.52 15.89
N ILE A 270 -17.15 -33.84 15.79
CA ILE A 270 -17.89 -34.65 14.83
C ILE A 270 -18.86 -35.56 15.57
N LEU A 271 -20.15 -35.40 15.29
CA LEU A 271 -21.19 -36.30 15.76
C LEU A 271 -21.23 -37.55 14.88
N ILE A 272 -21.50 -38.70 15.51
CA ILE A 272 -21.62 -39.99 14.83
C ILE A 272 -22.97 -40.60 15.17
N GLU A 273 -23.63 -41.20 14.18
CA GLU A 273 -24.92 -41.89 14.25
C GLU A 273 -26.00 -41.10 14.97
N GLY A 274 -26.26 -39.88 14.48
CA GLY A 274 -27.29 -39.01 15.05
C GLY A 274 -26.96 -38.47 16.45
N GLY A 275 -25.71 -38.60 16.91
CA GLY A 275 -25.21 -37.99 18.15
C GLY A 275 -25.13 -38.91 19.36
N SER A 276 -25.22 -40.23 19.17
CA SER A 276 -25.00 -41.23 20.22
C SER A 276 -23.57 -41.20 20.76
N THR A 277 -22.60 -40.81 19.93
CA THR A 277 -21.20 -40.57 20.30
C THR A 277 -20.59 -39.41 19.51
N PHE A 278 -19.43 -38.92 19.94
CA PHE A 278 -18.73 -37.85 19.24
C PHE A 278 -17.20 -37.97 19.28
N PHE A 279 -16.57 -37.41 18.25
CA PHE A 279 -15.14 -37.19 18.17
C PHE A 279 -14.79 -35.77 18.64
N ASP A 280 -13.81 -35.67 19.55
CA ASP A 280 -13.31 -34.42 20.13
C ASP A 280 -12.16 -33.93 19.26
N GLY A 281 -12.42 -32.91 18.44
CA GLY A 281 -11.43 -32.33 17.55
C GLY A 281 -10.57 -31.24 18.19
N SER A 282 -10.66 -31.04 19.50
CA SER A 282 -10.00 -29.92 20.16
C SER A 282 -8.48 -30.07 20.16
N ILE A 283 -7.80 -28.93 20.07
CA ILE A 283 -6.34 -28.84 20.13
C ILE A 283 -5.90 -28.05 21.36
N GLY A 284 -4.76 -28.43 21.93
CA GLY A 284 -4.24 -27.84 23.16
C GLY A 284 -3.95 -26.33 23.06
N LYS A 285 -4.04 -25.63 24.20
CA LYS A 285 -3.86 -24.17 24.31
C LYS A 285 -2.53 -23.68 23.71
N THR A 286 -1.44 -24.41 23.94
CA THR A 286 -0.10 -24.07 23.43
C THR A 286 -0.06 -24.06 21.90
N LEU A 287 -0.66 -25.07 21.25
CA LEU A 287 -0.72 -25.14 19.79
C LEU A 287 -1.61 -24.01 19.24
N ARG A 288 -2.77 -23.76 19.85
CA ARG A 288 -3.64 -22.63 19.48
C ARG A 288 -2.90 -21.30 19.51
N ALA A 289 -2.17 -21.01 20.59
CA ALA A 289 -1.39 -19.79 20.72
C ALA A 289 -0.27 -19.68 19.66
N LYS A 290 0.41 -20.79 19.34
CA LYS A 290 1.43 -20.83 18.29
C LYS A 290 0.84 -20.50 16.90
N LEU A 291 -0.27 -21.15 16.57
CA LEU A 291 -0.98 -20.92 15.30
C LEU A 291 -1.52 -19.49 15.19
N ALA A 292 -2.04 -18.93 16.29
CA ALA A 292 -2.53 -17.55 16.32
C ALA A 292 -1.40 -16.54 16.05
N LYS A 293 -0.23 -16.71 16.67
CA LYS A 293 0.94 -15.86 16.41
C LYS A 293 1.43 -15.93 14.97
N LYS A 294 1.44 -17.13 14.38
CA LYS A 294 1.80 -17.29 12.96
C LYS A 294 0.82 -16.56 12.04
N LEU A 295 -0.47 -16.69 12.31
CA LEU A 295 -1.50 -16.01 11.52
C LEU A 295 -1.42 -14.49 11.69
N ASP A 296 -1.22 -13.99 12.90
CA ASP A 296 -1.07 -12.56 13.20
C ASP A 296 0.05 -11.93 12.36
N PHE A 297 1.24 -12.53 12.39
CA PHE A 297 2.39 -12.07 11.61
C PHE A 297 2.14 -12.08 10.09
N ALA A 298 1.40 -13.06 9.59
CA ALA A 298 1.05 -13.12 8.17
C ALA A 298 0.03 -12.04 7.77
N LEU A 299 -0.96 -11.76 8.63
CA LEU A 299 -2.00 -10.77 8.38
C LEU A 299 -1.51 -9.31 8.47
N GLU A 300 -0.31 -9.06 9.00
CA GLU A 300 0.37 -7.76 8.87
C GLU A 300 0.74 -7.43 7.42
N LYS A 301 0.88 -8.46 6.57
CA LYS A 301 1.41 -8.34 5.20
C LYS A 301 0.37 -8.63 4.13
N ILE A 302 -0.71 -9.33 4.48
CA ILE A 302 -1.73 -9.79 3.53
C ILE A 302 -2.99 -8.96 3.71
N PRO A 303 -3.37 -8.14 2.71
CA PRO A 303 -4.58 -7.35 2.80
C PRO A 303 -5.80 -8.27 2.87
N THR A 304 -6.68 -7.94 3.80
CA THR A 304 -7.88 -8.71 4.10
C THR A 304 -9.11 -7.83 3.95
N PHE A 305 -10.04 -8.26 3.12
CA PHE A 305 -11.23 -7.50 2.80
C PHE A 305 -12.49 -8.20 3.30
N ARG A 306 -13.46 -7.43 3.77
CA ARG A 306 -14.84 -7.87 3.97
C ARG A 306 -15.68 -7.36 2.81
N ALA A 307 -16.36 -8.28 2.11
CA ALA A 307 -17.19 -7.98 0.95
C ALA A 307 -18.58 -8.62 1.11
N VAL A 308 -19.61 -7.78 1.12
CA VAL A 308 -21.03 -8.19 1.11
C VAL A 308 -21.70 -7.49 -0.07
N GLY A 309 -22.41 -8.24 -0.91
CA GLY A 309 -22.99 -7.71 -2.14
C GLY A 309 -23.51 -8.78 -3.09
N SER A 310 -23.96 -8.38 -4.27
CA SER A 310 -24.38 -9.32 -5.31
C SER A 310 -23.20 -10.10 -5.91
N LEU A 311 -23.50 -11.24 -6.54
CA LEU A 311 -22.49 -12.10 -7.18
C LEU A 311 -21.61 -11.34 -8.17
N GLU A 312 -22.24 -10.53 -9.03
CA GLU A 312 -21.53 -9.76 -10.05
C GLU A 312 -20.62 -8.70 -9.43
N LYS A 313 -21.12 -7.95 -8.45
CA LYS A 313 -20.35 -6.89 -7.80
C LYS A 313 -19.16 -7.43 -7.02
N ILE A 314 -19.34 -8.50 -6.23
CA ILE A 314 -18.22 -9.09 -5.49
C ILE A 314 -17.20 -9.71 -6.46
N SER A 315 -17.64 -10.36 -7.55
CA SER A 315 -16.71 -10.90 -8.56
C SER A 315 -15.86 -9.81 -9.20
N SER A 316 -16.50 -8.71 -9.64
CA SER A 316 -15.78 -7.57 -10.23
C SER A 316 -14.83 -6.92 -9.24
N LEU A 317 -15.24 -6.77 -7.98
CA LEU A 317 -14.39 -6.24 -6.92
C LEU A 317 -13.18 -7.13 -6.63
N ILE A 318 -13.35 -8.46 -6.61
CA ILE A 318 -12.22 -9.39 -6.45
C ILE A 318 -11.24 -9.21 -7.60
N ALA A 319 -11.73 -9.10 -8.84
CA ALA A 319 -10.89 -8.85 -10.01
C ALA A 319 -10.17 -7.50 -9.94
N GLU A 320 -10.89 -6.42 -9.62
CA GLU A 320 -10.33 -5.08 -9.44
C GLU A 320 -9.22 -5.07 -8.39
N LYS A 321 -9.49 -5.63 -7.19
CA LYS A 321 -8.51 -5.69 -6.10
C LYS A 321 -7.34 -6.63 -6.40
N SER A 322 -7.54 -7.64 -7.24
CA SER A 322 -6.47 -8.55 -7.66
C SER A 322 -5.58 -7.92 -8.73
N ALA A 323 -6.16 -7.12 -9.62
CA ALA A 323 -5.49 -6.33 -10.66
C ALA A 323 -4.85 -5.04 -10.14
N GLU A 324 -5.33 -4.49 -9.01
CA GLU A 324 -4.59 -3.51 -8.19
C GLU A 324 -3.29 -4.18 -7.76
N ASN A 325 -2.28 -4.03 -8.61
CA ASN A 325 -1.01 -4.70 -8.53
C ASN A 325 -0.47 -4.65 -7.10
N ILE A 326 0.03 -5.80 -6.67
CA ILE A 326 1.07 -5.84 -5.65
C ILE A 326 2.24 -5.09 -6.26
N GLN A 327 2.30 -3.78 -6.03
CA GLN A 327 3.53 -3.06 -6.22
C GLN A 327 4.48 -3.67 -5.20
N ALA A 328 5.44 -4.46 -5.68
CA ALA A 328 6.59 -4.86 -4.88
C ALA A 328 7.05 -3.61 -4.13
N HIS A 329 7.15 -3.67 -2.81
CA HIS A 329 7.48 -2.48 -2.02
C HIS A 329 8.81 -1.90 -2.52
N LYS A 330 8.72 -0.82 -3.29
CA LYS A 330 9.88 -0.16 -3.87
C LYS A 330 10.59 0.64 -2.78
N LYS A 331 11.92 0.72 -2.89
CA LYS A 331 12.80 1.53 -2.08
C LYS A 331 13.15 2.78 -2.87
N ILE A 332 12.66 3.93 -2.42
CA ILE A 332 12.81 5.20 -3.13
C ILE A 332 13.65 6.14 -2.28
N LEU A 333 14.77 6.61 -2.80
CA LEU A 333 15.57 7.65 -2.16
C LEU A 333 15.15 9.02 -2.70
N PHE A 334 14.75 9.91 -1.80
CA PHE A 334 14.39 11.29 -2.08
C PHE A 334 15.48 12.25 -1.59
N GLY A 335 16.06 13.04 -2.48
CA GLY A 335 16.82 14.23 -2.11
C GLY A 335 15.89 15.44 -2.05
N VAL A 336 15.86 16.17 -0.94
CA VAL A 336 15.07 17.40 -0.80
C VAL A 336 15.94 18.51 -0.26
N CYS A 337 16.11 19.57 -1.05
CA CYS A 337 16.82 20.77 -0.63
C CYS A 337 16.25 21.31 0.69
N GLY A 338 17.15 21.46 1.66
CA GLY A 338 16.83 21.85 3.03
C GLY A 338 16.65 23.34 3.27
N ILE A 339 16.83 24.16 2.23
CA ILE A 339 16.83 25.63 2.33
C ILE A 339 15.44 26.17 2.02
N GLY A 340 14.78 26.71 3.04
CA GLY A 340 13.44 27.25 2.92
C GLY A 340 12.38 26.15 2.84
N SER A 341 11.17 26.46 3.30
CA SER A 341 10.11 25.46 3.41
C SER A 341 9.47 25.09 2.07
N GLY A 342 9.76 25.83 0.99
CA GLY A 342 9.12 25.66 -0.31
C GLY A 342 9.38 24.30 -0.97
N HIS A 343 10.61 23.79 -0.90
CA HIS A 343 10.98 22.46 -1.39
C HIS A 343 10.25 21.37 -0.60
N CYS A 344 10.28 21.46 0.73
CA CYS A 344 9.62 20.51 1.61
C CYS A 344 8.10 20.43 1.38
N HIS A 345 7.41 21.58 1.29
CA HIS A 345 5.96 21.61 1.03
C HIS A 345 5.59 21.09 -0.36
N ARG A 346 6.46 21.29 -1.36
CA ARG A 346 6.27 20.79 -2.73
C ARG A 346 6.42 19.27 -2.80
N GLN A 347 7.41 18.70 -2.11
CA GLN A 347 7.66 17.25 -2.14
C GLN A 347 6.78 16.44 -1.18
N PHE A 348 6.22 17.08 -0.15
CA PHE A 348 5.37 16.41 0.84
C PHE A 348 4.22 15.58 0.23
N PRO A 349 3.41 16.09 -0.73
CA PRO A 349 2.31 15.33 -1.32
C PRO A 349 2.79 14.08 -2.09
N ILE A 350 3.95 14.17 -2.73
CA ILE A 350 4.55 13.08 -3.50
C ILE A 350 5.04 11.99 -2.55
N ILE A 351 5.85 12.35 -1.55
CA ILE A 351 6.35 11.41 -0.53
C ILE A 351 5.19 10.74 0.20
N LYS A 352 4.16 11.51 0.58
CA LYS A 352 2.96 10.98 1.24
C LYS A 352 2.24 9.95 0.36
N HIS A 353 2.12 10.20 -0.94
CA HIS A 353 1.51 9.24 -1.87
C HIS A 353 2.30 7.93 -1.93
N LEU A 354 3.61 8.00 -2.10
CA LEU A 354 4.47 6.81 -2.19
C LEU A 354 4.41 5.96 -0.91
N LEU A 355 4.37 6.60 0.26
CA LEU A 355 4.17 5.90 1.54
C LEU A 355 2.79 5.22 1.61
N ASN A 356 1.74 5.87 1.12
CA ASN A 356 0.40 5.28 1.05
C ASN A 356 0.33 4.08 0.09
N GLN A 357 1.15 4.03 -0.95
CA GLN A 357 1.34 2.85 -1.83
C GLN A 357 2.24 1.77 -1.20
N ASN A 358 2.53 1.88 0.09
CA ASN A 358 3.33 0.93 0.86
C ASN A 358 4.80 0.84 0.42
N HIS A 359 5.33 1.85 -0.28
CA HIS A 359 6.76 1.95 -0.59
C HIS A 359 7.58 2.37 0.64
N GLN A 360 8.87 2.05 0.62
CA GLN A 360 9.84 2.55 1.60
C GLN A 360 10.52 3.80 1.04
N VAL A 361 10.54 4.88 1.82
CA VAL A 361 11.12 6.16 1.41
C VAL A 361 12.26 6.55 2.35
N LEU A 362 13.40 6.90 1.78
CA LEU A 362 14.54 7.48 2.51
C LEU A 362 14.75 8.90 2.01
N VAL A 363 14.70 9.89 2.91
CA VAL A 363 14.86 11.30 2.56
C VAL A 363 16.25 11.80 3.00
N PHE A 364 17.07 12.20 2.04
CA PHE A 364 18.24 13.05 2.24
C PHE A 364 17.80 14.51 2.25
N THR A 365 18.09 15.20 3.37
CA THR A 365 17.79 16.62 3.50
C THR A 365 18.66 17.27 4.58
N TYR A 366 18.55 18.58 4.73
CA TYR A 366 19.29 19.39 5.70
C TYR A 366 18.44 20.58 6.16
N GLY A 367 18.97 21.42 7.04
CA GLY A 367 18.28 22.65 7.48
C GLY A 367 16.83 22.41 7.95
N ASP A 368 15.90 23.20 7.41
CA ASP A 368 14.48 23.17 7.79
C ASP A 368 13.80 21.83 7.44
N GLY A 369 14.30 21.13 6.41
CA GLY A 369 13.74 19.86 5.95
C GLY A 369 13.83 18.74 6.97
N LEU A 370 14.88 18.72 7.80
CA LEU A 370 15.05 17.72 8.85
C LEU A 370 13.92 17.75 9.86
N HIS A 371 13.51 18.95 10.27
CA HIS A 371 12.42 19.13 11.21
C HIS A 371 11.07 18.90 10.52
N PHE A 372 10.89 19.48 9.33
CA PHE A 372 9.65 19.40 8.57
C PHE A 372 9.18 17.96 8.35
N PHE A 373 10.03 17.08 7.81
CA PHE A 373 9.62 15.71 7.50
C PHE A 373 9.40 14.87 8.75
N LYS A 374 10.15 15.09 9.82
CA LYS A 374 9.93 14.42 11.11
C LYS A 374 8.60 14.82 11.75
N GLU A 375 8.22 16.08 11.69
CA GLU A 375 6.94 16.56 12.23
C GLU A 375 5.74 16.12 11.38
N LYS A 376 5.89 16.11 10.06
CA LYS A 376 4.79 15.77 9.14
C LYS A 376 4.49 14.28 9.07
N PHE A 377 5.45 13.43 9.42
CA PHE A 377 5.32 11.98 9.41
C PHE A 377 5.70 11.36 10.79
N PRO A 378 4.97 11.71 11.87
CA PRO A 378 5.27 11.16 13.18
C PRO A 378 4.96 9.66 13.19
N ASN A 379 5.93 8.85 13.61
CA ASN A 379 5.82 7.39 13.70
C ASN A 379 5.64 6.66 12.35
N GLU A 380 5.99 7.28 11.21
CA GLU A 380 5.97 6.58 9.92
C GLU A 380 7.16 5.63 9.79
N SER A 381 6.93 4.34 10.02
CA SER A 381 7.96 3.30 9.98
C SER A 381 8.63 3.10 8.62
N LYS A 382 7.96 3.49 7.52
CA LYS A 382 8.47 3.34 6.14
C LYS A 382 9.25 4.58 5.66
N LEU A 383 9.32 5.63 6.46
CA LEU A 383 10.06 6.85 6.16
C LEU A 383 11.31 6.96 7.04
N THR A 384 12.48 7.09 6.43
CA THR A 384 13.72 7.42 7.16
C THR A 384 14.27 8.76 6.68
N VAL A 385 14.48 9.70 7.60
CA VAL A 385 15.09 11.01 7.28
C VAL A 385 16.55 11.01 7.72
N ILE A 386 17.47 11.22 6.79
CA ILE A 386 18.92 11.22 7.02
C ILE A 386 19.49 12.61 6.71
N PRO A 387 20.26 13.21 7.63
CA PRO A 387 20.93 14.48 7.39
C PRO A 387 22.07 14.34 6.39
N VAL A 388 22.07 15.22 5.39
CA VAL A 388 23.18 15.47 4.46
C VAL A 388 23.66 16.92 4.62
N ALA A 389 24.69 17.32 3.88
CA ALA A 389 25.16 18.69 3.83
C ALA A 389 25.64 19.06 2.43
N ASP A 390 25.07 20.13 1.87
CA ASP A 390 25.47 20.67 0.56
C ASP A 390 26.38 21.89 0.75
N PRO A 391 27.46 22.01 -0.05
CA PRO A 391 28.23 23.24 -0.10
C PRO A 391 27.37 24.41 -0.59
N TYR A 392 27.56 25.57 0.03
CA TYR A 392 27.01 26.83 -0.45
C TYR A 392 27.82 27.32 -1.66
N TYR A 393 27.21 27.25 -2.85
CA TYR A 393 27.79 27.75 -4.09
C TYR A 393 27.43 29.23 -4.30
N VAL A 394 28.46 30.08 -4.41
CA VAL A 394 28.29 31.51 -4.65
C VAL A 394 27.90 31.73 -6.11
N GLY A 395 26.64 32.11 -6.33
CA GLY A 395 26.13 32.51 -7.64
C GLY A 395 26.41 33.97 -7.97
N THR A 396 26.65 34.26 -9.24
CA THR A 396 26.76 35.62 -9.78
C THR A 396 25.98 35.72 -11.09
N PRO A 397 25.71 36.94 -11.60
CA PRO A 397 25.09 37.11 -12.92
C PRO A 397 25.91 36.53 -14.08
N PHE A 398 27.16 36.13 -13.84
CA PHE A 398 28.07 35.55 -14.82
C PHE A 398 28.31 34.05 -14.62
N GLY A 399 27.58 33.39 -13.70
CA GLY A 399 27.79 31.99 -13.33
C GLY A 399 28.28 31.81 -11.90
N LEU A 400 28.75 30.60 -11.56
CA LEU A 400 29.26 30.23 -10.25
C LEU A 400 30.67 30.79 -10.00
N ASP A 401 30.85 31.48 -8.88
CA ASP A 401 32.16 31.94 -8.40
C ASP A 401 32.76 30.88 -7.47
N LEU A 402 33.47 29.91 -8.06
CA LEU A 402 34.09 28.81 -7.32
C LEU A 402 35.19 29.29 -6.36
N LYS A 403 35.85 30.41 -6.65
CA LYS A 403 36.87 30.99 -5.78
C LYS A 403 36.24 31.54 -4.51
N LYS A 404 35.17 32.35 -4.63
CA LYS A 404 34.41 32.81 -3.46
C LYS A 404 33.71 31.69 -2.72
N THR A 405 33.27 30.66 -3.44
CA THR A 405 32.70 29.43 -2.86
C THR A 405 33.72 28.76 -1.94
N ALA A 406 34.95 28.55 -2.42
CA ALA A 406 36.01 27.90 -1.65
C ALA A 406 36.41 28.68 -0.38
N THR A 407 36.27 30.00 -0.38
CA THR A 407 36.59 30.86 0.77
C THR A 407 35.36 31.27 1.60
N SER A 408 34.17 30.74 1.30
CA SER A 408 32.94 31.13 2.00
C SER A 408 32.92 30.57 3.42
N GLU A 409 32.61 31.41 4.41
CA GLU A 409 32.42 30.97 5.80
C GLU A 409 31.28 29.95 5.94
N LYS A 410 30.28 30.02 5.04
CA LYS A 410 29.19 29.04 4.97
C LYS A 410 29.65 27.62 4.63
N ASN A 411 30.88 27.47 4.11
CA ASN A 411 31.48 26.20 3.73
C ASN A 411 32.50 25.67 4.74
N GLN A 412 32.56 26.23 5.96
CA GLN A 412 33.34 25.69 7.07
C GLN A 412 32.65 24.48 7.72
N VAL A 413 32.30 23.47 6.91
CA VAL A 413 31.57 22.26 7.31
C VAL A 413 32.33 21.04 6.78
N ASN A 414 32.40 19.98 7.59
CA ASN A 414 32.98 18.71 7.13
C ASN A 414 31.97 17.91 6.30
N PHE A 415 31.72 18.36 5.07
CA PHE A 415 30.77 17.74 4.14
C PHE A 415 31.06 16.25 3.93
N ASN A 416 32.33 15.88 3.78
CA ASN A 416 32.73 14.48 3.57
C ASN A 416 32.30 13.58 4.73
N GLN A 417 32.50 14.00 5.98
CA GLN A 417 32.11 13.21 7.14
C GLN A 417 30.58 13.02 7.20
N ILE A 418 29.82 14.11 7.02
CA ILE A 418 28.35 14.08 7.08
C ILE A 418 27.80 13.21 5.96
N ASN A 419 28.24 13.46 4.72
CA ASN A 419 27.69 12.79 3.55
C ASN A 419 28.15 11.33 3.48
N ASN A 420 29.40 10.99 3.84
CA ASN A 420 29.82 9.59 3.92
C ASN A 420 28.99 8.80 4.94
N LEU A 421 28.71 9.38 6.11
CA LEU A 421 27.83 8.75 7.09
C LEU A 421 26.41 8.55 6.55
N ALA A 422 25.86 9.55 5.84
CA ALA A 422 24.56 9.46 5.20
C ALA A 422 24.51 8.35 4.14
N MET A 423 25.53 8.29 3.26
CA MET A 423 25.68 7.23 2.25
C MET A 423 25.81 5.84 2.89
N HIS A 424 26.59 5.71 3.97
CA HIS A 424 26.73 4.44 4.69
C HIS A 424 25.40 3.97 5.26
N LYS A 425 24.63 4.86 5.91
CA LYS A 425 23.30 4.55 6.43
C LYS A 425 22.31 4.21 5.33
N ALA A 426 22.31 4.94 4.21
CA ALA A 426 21.48 4.60 3.06
C ALA A 426 21.85 3.24 2.47
N ALA A 427 23.14 2.89 2.41
CA ALA A 427 23.60 1.58 1.97
C ALA A 427 23.18 0.45 2.91
N GLU A 428 23.21 0.68 4.22
CA GLU A 428 22.77 -0.27 5.25
C GLU A 428 21.26 -0.53 5.17
N LEU A 429 20.46 0.54 5.08
CA LEU A 429 19.00 0.44 5.09
C LEU A 429 18.42 0.01 3.73
N PHE A 430 18.87 0.65 2.65
CA PHE A 430 18.26 0.53 1.33
C PHE A 430 19.10 -0.30 0.37
N GLY A 431 20.43 -0.35 0.53
CA GLY A 431 21.32 -1.03 -0.40
C GLY A 431 21.29 -0.36 -1.78
N VAL A 432 20.65 -0.99 -2.76
CA VAL A 432 20.36 -0.41 -4.08
C VAL A 432 18.88 -0.03 -4.10
N PRO A 433 18.53 1.28 -4.10
CA PRO A 433 17.14 1.71 -4.26
C PRO A 433 16.65 1.42 -5.68
N ASP A 434 15.34 1.32 -5.86
CA ASP A 434 14.72 1.18 -7.18
C ASP A 434 14.80 2.49 -7.97
N LEU A 435 14.57 3.62 -7.27
CA LEU A 435 14.54 4.95 -7.86
C LEU A 435 15.16 5.99 -6.94
N VAL A 436 15.87 6.95 -7.52
CA VAL A 436 16.26 8.19 -6.83
C VAL A 436 15.51 9.37 -7.45
N ILE A 437 14.85 10.15 -6.60
CA ILE A 437 14.21 11.42 -6.98
C ILE A 437 14.92 12.56 -6.24
N SER A 438 15.29 13.63 -6.93
CA SER A 438 15.91 14.80 -6.29
C SER A 438 15.18 16.10 -6.61
N ASP A 439 14.78 16.83 -5.57
CA ASP A 439 14.39 18.24 -5.60
C ASP A 439 15.59 19.09 -5.17
N TYR A 440 16.48 19.35 -6.13
CA TYR A 440 17.61 20.25 -5.98
C TYR A 440 18.60 19.87 -4.84
N GLU A 441 18.77 18.58 -4.57
CA GLU A 441 19.67 18.04 -3.54
C GLU A 441 20.72 17.11 -4.19
N MET A 442 22.00 17.44 -4.01
CA MET A 442 23.08 16.83 -4.80
C MET A 442 23.57 15.47 -4.27
N VAL A 443 23.45 15.21 -2.97
CA VAL A 443 23.94 13.97 -2.35
C VAL A 443 23.07 12.79 -2.77
N ALA A 444 21.75 12.96 -2.92
CA ALA A 444 20.87 11.94 -3.49
C ALA A 444 21.30 11.54 -4.90
N ALA A 445 21.61 12.52 -5.76
CA ALA A 445 22.11 12.26 -7.11
C ALA A 445 23.47 11.53 -7.11
N GLN A 446 24.39 11.92 -6.22
CA GLN A 446 25.64 11.19 -6.05
C GLN A 446 25.41 9.73 -5.65
N TYR A 447 24.45 9.46 -4.77
CA TYR A 447 24.09 8.10 -4.38
C TYR A 447 23.53 7.29 -5.55
N SER A 448 22.69 7.89 -6.40
CA SER A 448 22.16 7.24 -7.60
C SER A 448 23.29 6.84 -8.55
N TYR A 449 24.31 7.70 -8.73
CA TYR A 449 25.47 7.40 -9.57
C TYR A 449 26.34 6.29 -8.99
N ILE A 450 26.56 6.28 -7.67
CA ILE A 450 27.31 5.22 -6.97
C ILE A 450 26.61 3.87 -7.10
N LYS A 451 25.27 3.85 -7.04
CA LYS A 451 24.47 2.62 -7.09
C LYS A 451 24.01 2.22 -8.48
N ASN A 452 24.26 3.05 -9.49
CA ASN A 452 23.78 2.88 -10.87
C ASN A 452 22.25 2.71 -10.95
N VAL A 453 21.52 3.61 -10.28
CA VAL A 453 20.05 3.66 -10.18
C VAL A 453 19.53 4.85 -10.99
N PRO A 454 18.36 4.78 -11.66
CA PRO A 454 17.80 5.94 -12.35
C PRO A 454 17.63 7.13 -11.40
N LEU A 455 18.03 8.29 -11.90
CA LEU A 455 17.81 9.58 -11.27
C LEU A 455 16.72 10.33 -11.99
N VAL A 456 15.71 10.76 -11.26
CA VAL A 456 14.69 11.70 -11.71
C VAL A 456 14.87 13.01 -10.95
N THR A 457 15.04 14.13 -11.65
CA THR A 457 14.94 15.43 -11.00
C THR A 457 13.48 15.86 -10.96
N LEU A 458 13.02 16.38 -9.82
CA LEU A 458 11.67 16.89 -9.60
C LEU A 458 11.77 18.21 -8.83
N ASP A 459 12.09 19.27 -9.55
CA ASP A 459 12.43 20.58 -8.99
C ASP A 459 11.76 21.70 -9.80
N GLN A 460 12.05 22.98 -9.54
CA GLN A 460 11.60 24.07 -10.41
C GLN A 460 12.73 24.74 -11.18
N GLN A 461 13.98 24.46 -10.83
CA GLN A 461 15.20 25.07 -11.38
C GLN A 461 15.53 24.50 -12.76
N SER A 462 15.28 23.21 -12.99
CA SER A 462 15.53 22.49 -14.24
C SER A 462 14.88 23.16 -15.46
N LYS A 463 13.84 24.00 -15.28
CA LYS A 463 13.26 24.81 -16.36
C LYS A 463 14.28 25.77 -17.00
N TYR A 464 15.29 26.24 -16.27
CA TYR A 464 16.34 27.13 -16.78
C TYR A 464 17.21 26.47 -17.86
N LEU A 465 17.27 25.14 -17.91
CA LEU A 465 18.03 24.43 -18.95
C LEU A 465 17.40 24.57 -20.34
N VAL A 466 16.07 24.64 -20.42
CA VAL A 466 15.31 24.59 -21.68
C VAL A 466 14.51 25.85 -21.99
N GLY A 467 14.15 26.62 -20.97
CA GLY A 467 13.22 27.73 -21.09
C GLY A 467 13.81 28.99 -21.68
N GLU A 468 12.96 29.74 -22.39
CA GLU A 468 13.20 31.11 -22.83
C GLU A 468 12.83 32.11 -21.74
N PHE A 469 13.86 32.70 -21.11
CA PHE A 469 13.69 33.74 -20.12
C PHE A 469 14.58 34.94 -20.44
N LEU A 470 14.24 36.11 -19.89
CA LEU A 470 15.09 37.29 -19.98
C LEU A 470 16.45 36.98 -19.36
N PRO A 471 17.58 37.11 -20.10
CA PRO A 471 18.89 36.62 -19.64
C PRO A 471 19.38 37.32 -18.37
N SER A 472 18.87 38.53 -18.09
CA SER A 472 19.10 39.21 -16.82
C SER A 472 17.85 39.97 -16.38
N LEU A 473 17.65 40.06 -15.07
CA LEU A 473 16.58 40.83 -14.43
C LEU A 473 17.14 41.48 -13.16
N ASN A 474 17.04 42.82 -13.09
CA ASN A 474 17.46 43.59 -11.90
C ASN A 474 18.87 43.21 -11.38
N GLY A 475 19.82 43.05 -12.29
CA GLY A 475 21.20 42.70 -11.96
C GLY A 475 21.42 41.23 -11.57
N THR A 476 20.44 40.35 -11.76
CA THR A 476 20.54 38.89 -11.55
C THR A 476 20.46 38.13 -12.88
N SER A 477 20.92 36.89 -12.94
CA SER A 477 20.83 35.99 -14.11
C SER A 477 20.59 34.54 -13.65
N TYR A 478 20.13 33.66 -14.54
CA TYR A 478 20.00 32.22 -14.29
C TYR A 478 21.24 31.40 -14.70
N LEU A 479 22.33 32.06 -15.11
CA LEU A 479 23.55 31.36 -15.54
C LEU A 479 24.16 30.50 -14.42
N ASP A 480 24.15 31.00 -13.18
CA ASP A 480 24.62 30.26 -12.03
C ASP A 480 23.71 29.05 -11.71
N GLU A 481 22.40 29.17 -11.94
CA GLU A 481 21.45 28.07 -11.81
C GLU A 481 21.73 26.97 -12.83
N ILE A 482 22.01 27.30 -14.09
CA ILE A 482 22.38 26.32 -15.13
C ILE A 482 23.66 25.58 -14.73
N GLU A 483 24.72 26.31 -14.36
CA GLU A 483 25.98 25.70 -13.96
C GLU A 483 25.83 24.82 -12.72
N ARG A 484 24.99 25.24 -11.76
CA ARG A 484 24.69 24.46 -10.55
C ARG A 484 23.91 23.18 -10.87
N LEU A 485 22.94 23.25 -11.77
CA LEU A 485 22.20 22.08 -12.24
C LEU A 485 23.10 21.07 -12.95
N HIS A 486 24.03 21.53 -13.79
CA HIS A 486 25.02 20.66 -14.44
C HIS A 486 26.02 20.07 -13.45
N LEU A 487 26.34 20.80 -12.38
CA LEU A 487 27.18 20.30 -11.29
C LEU A 487 26.46 19.25 -10.43
N PHE A 488 25.22 19.50 -10.05
CA PHE A 488 24.44 18.63 -9.15
C PHE A 488 23.94 17.40 -9.88
N PHE A 489 23.49 17.60 -11.12
CA PHE A 489 22.83 16.59 -11.93
C PHE A 489 23.47 16.54 -13.31
N PRO A 490 24.74 16.11 -13.47
CA PRO A 490 25.34 15.97 -14.80
C PRO A 490 24.62 14.93 -15.68
N LYS A 491 23.93 13.96 -15.07
CA LYS A 491 23.13 12.93 -15.76
C LYS A 491 21.83 12.68 -15.01
N ALA A 492 20.71 12.57 -15.73
CA ALA A 492 19.44 12.14 -15.17
C ALA A 492 18.69 11.29 -16.21
N GLU A 493 17.96 10.28 -15.75
CA GLU A 493 17.07 9.47 -16.60
C GLU A 493 15.94 10.35 -17.13
N LYS A 494 15.35 11.14 -16.23
CA LYS A 494 14.31 12.13 -16.53
C LYS A 494 14.51 13.40 -15.71
N ARG A 495 14.08 14.51 -16.29
CA ARG A 495 14.02 15.81 -15.61
C ARG A 495 12.61 16.35 -15.69
N PHE A 496 11.97 16.43 -14.54
CA PHE A 496 10.69 17.08 -14.37
C PHE A 496 10.92 18.43 -13.70
N ALA A 497 10.55 19.50 -14.40
CA ALA A 497 10.59 20.85 -13.84
C ALA A 497 9.16 21.37 -13.68
N ILE A 498 8.82 21.85 -12.49
CA ILE A 498 7.51 22.44 -12.26
C ILE A 498 7.53 23.96 -12.44
N SER A 499 6.42 24.50 -12.96
CA SER A 499 6.23 25.95 -13.13
C SER A 499 4.77 26.32 -12.95
N PHE A 500 4.49 27.44 -12.26
CA PHE A 500 3.13 28.00 -12.22
C PHE A 500 2.77 28.84 -13.46
N PHE A 501 3.73 29.04 -14.36
CA PHE A 501 3.57 29.80 -15.59
C PHE A 501 4.11 29.01 -16.79
N ASN A 502 3.58 29.31 -17.97
CA ASN A 502 3.97 28.69 -19.22
C ASN A 502 5.43 29.01 -19.54
N VAL A 503 6.24 27.97 -19.69
CA VAL A 503 7.65 28.08 -20.09
C VAL A 503 7.74 27.77 -21.58
N LEU A 504 8.18 28.75 -22.37
CA LEU A 504 8.47 28.55 -23.79
C LEU A 504 9.79 27.76 -23.92
N ASN A 505 9.78 26.66 -24.67
CA ASN A 505 10.92 25.75 -24.80
C ASN A 505 11.53 25.80 -26.21
N PRO A 506 12.37 26.78 -26.56
CA PRO A 506 13.02 26.79 -27.88
C PRO A 506 14.25 25.86 -27.95
N LYS A 507 14.84 25.48 -26.81
CA LYS A 507 16.12 24.77 -26.76
C LYS A 507 15.82 23.27 -26.83
N SER A 508 15.76 22.73 -28.04
CA SER A 508 15.77 21.28 -28.26
C SER A 508 17.18 20.71 -28.05
N SER A 509 17.69 20.81 -26.82
CA SER A 509 18.88 20.07 -26.42
C SER A 509 18.49 18.60 -26.20
N LYS A 510 19.09 17.67 -26.97
CA LYS A 510 18.94 16.23 -26.69
C LYS A 510 19.57 15.82 -25.35
N THR A 511 20.51 16.61 -24.82
CA THR A 511 21.26 16.29 -23.59
C THR A 511 20.58 16.79 -22.32
N ASP A 512 19.78 17.85 -22.43
CA ASP A 512 19.07 18.49 -21.31
C ASP A 512 17.56 18.44 -21.52
N ALA A 513 17.04 17.30 -21.99
CA ALA A 513 15.60 17.14 -22.15
C ALA A 513 14.91 17.30 -20.79
N VAL A 514 14.11 18.36 -20.66
CA VAL A 514 13.31 18.67 -19.46
C VAL A 514 11.85 18.71 -19.87
N GLU A 515 11.03 18.00 -19.10
CA GLU A 515 9.59 18.06 -19.21
C GLU A 515 9.04 19.06 -18.19
N ILE A 516 8.37 20.09 -18.71
CA ILE A 516 7.75 21.13 -17.89
C ILE A 516 6.37 20.66 -17.46
N LEU A 517 6.16 20.58 -16.15
CA LEU A 517 4.91 20.13 -15.56
C LEU A 517 4.24 21.25 -14.74
N PRO A 518 2.92 21.18 -14.53
CA PRO A 518 2.22 22.14 -13.68
C PRO A 518 2.70 22.04 -12.22
N PRO A 519 2.40 23.04 -11.37
CA PRO A 519 2.91 23.05 -10.01
C PRO A 519 2.32 21.92 -9.16
N ILE A 520 3.13 21.39 -8.23
CA ILE A 520 2.64 20.50 -7.18
C ILE A 520 2.04 21.36 -6.07
N LEU A 521 0.76 21.13 -5.77
CA LEU A 521 0.04 21.82 -4.72
C LEU A 521 -0.23 20.90 -3.53
N ARG A 522 -0.33 21.48 -2.34
CA ARG A 522 -0.66 20.70 -1.13
C ARG A 522 -2.14 20.29 -1.11
N PRO A 523 -2.48 19.18 -0.42
CA PRO A 523 -3.87 18.74 -0.31
C PRO A 523 -4.83 19.81 0.21
N GLU A 524 -4.38 20.64 1.16
CA GLU A 524 -5.21 21.71 1.73
C GLU A 524 -5.58 22.77 0.69
N ILE A 525 -4.67 23.05 -0.26
CA ILE A 525 -4.89 24.01 -1.35
C ILE A 525 -5.88 23.44 -2.37
N LEU A 526 -5.70 22.17 -2.75
CA LEU A 526 -6.58 21.48 -3.73
C LEU A 526 -8.02 21.33 -3.23
N GLN A 527 -8.19 21.15 -1.92
CA GLN A 527 -9.49 20.98 -1.27
C GLN A 527 -10.11 22.30 -0.81
N ALA A 528 -9.39 23.41 -0.96
CA ALA A 528 -9.79 24.70 -0.43
C ALA A 528 -11.12 25.15 -1.06
N LYS A 529 -12.11 25.40 -0.20
CA LYS A 529 -13.29 26.18 -0.55
C LYS A 529 -13.07 27.61 -0.08
N CYS A 530 -12.49 28.44 -0.94
CA CYS A 530 -12.19 29.83 -0.62
C CYS A 530 -13.48 30.62 -0.37
N LYS A 531 -13.79 30.85 0.91
CA LYS A 531 -14.76 31.86 1.33
C LYS A 531 -13.97 33.06 1.87
N LEU A 532 -14.06 34.19 1.16
CA LEU A 532 -13.44 35.43 1.59
C LEU A 532 -13.96 35.86 2.96
N SER A 533 -13.10 36.50 3.76
CA SER A 533 -13.50 37.10 5.02
C SER A 533 -14.53 38.22 4.79
N GLU A 534 -15.44 38.42 5.75
CA GLU A 534 -16.44 39.50 5.68
C GLU A 534 -15.80 40.88 5.59
N ARG A 535 -14.66 41.04 6.27
CA ARG A 535 -13.77 42.20 6.16
C ARG A 535 -12.68 41.94 5.11
N PRO A 536 -12.34 42.91 4.25
CA PRO A 536 -11.17 42.78 3.38
C PRO A 536 -9.90 42.51 4.19
N SER A 537 -9.08 41.57 3.74
CA SER A 537 -7.87 41.17 4.48
C SER A 537 -6.72 40.83 3.55
N ILE A 538 -5.50 41.10 3.99
CA ILE A 538 -4.27 40.73 3.28
C ILE A 538 -3.40 39.83 4.14
N LEU A 539 -2.80 38.81 3.50
CA LEU A 539 -1.77 38.00 4.11
C LEU A 539 -0.40 38.58 3.73
N VAL A 540 0.46 38.82 4.71
CA VAL A 540 1.84 39.27 4.49
C VAL A 540 2.77 38.16 4.95
N TYR A 541 3.57 37.62 4.03
CA TYR A 541 4.54 36.55 4.32
C TYR A 541 5.96 37.05 4.08
N ILE A 542 6.72 37.23 5.17
CA ILE A 542 8.09 37.74 5.11
C ILE A 542 9.05 36.56 5.27
N THR A 543 9.81 36.23 4.23
CA THR A 543 10.70 35.05 4.28
C THR A 543 11.88 35.23 5.25
N ALA A 544 12.45 34.11 5.68
CA ALA A 544 13.63 34.11 6.55
C ALA A 544 14.93 34.44 5.79
N GLN A 545 14.93 34.28 4.46
CA GLN A 545 16.07 34.58 3.60
C GLN A 545 16.21 36.10 3.48
N GLN A 546 17.41 36.59 3.82
CA GLN A 546 17.89 37.99 3.76
C GLN A 546 16.79 39.02 3.53
N ILE A 547 16.29 39.57 4.64
CA ILE A 547 15.46 40.78 4.63
C ILE A 547 16.26 41.83 3.89
N GLY A 548 15.68 42.35 2.82
CA GLY A 548 16.33 43.26 1.89
C GLY A 548 16.77 44.57 2.54
N GLU A 549 17.05 45.56 1.70
CA GLU A 549 17.54 46.87 2.15
C GLU A 549 16.57 47.59 3.11
N GLN A 550 15.27 47.26 3.05
CA GLN A 550 14.23 47.87 3.88
C GLN A 550 14.01 47.09 5.20
N PRO A 551 14.22 47.72 6.37
CA PRO A 551 13.97 47.11 7.67
C PRO A 551 12.51 46.68 7.87
N ILE A 552 12.30 45.61 8.65
CA ILE A 552 10.96 45.07 8.91
C ILE A 552 10.02 46.07 9.61
N ASP A 553 10.58 46.93 10.46
CA ASP A 553 9.82 47.99 11.14
C ASP A 553 9.29 49.03 10.15
N GLU A 554 10.01 49.30 9.06
CA GLU A 554 9.54 50.18 8.00
C GLU A 554 8.44 49.53 7.17
N TRP A 555 8.49 48.22 6.96
CA TRP A 555 7.38 47.48 6.33
C TRP A 555 6.12 47.58 7.18
N ILE A 556 6.24 47.27 8.48
CA ILE A 556 5.13 47.31 9.43
C ILE A 556 4.55 48.73 9.49
N LYS A 557 5.40 49.75 9.58
CA LYS A 557 4.98 51.16 9.58
C LYS A 557 4.26 51.51 8.28
N THR A 558 4.76 51.09 7.13
CA THR A 558 4.14 51.35 5.83
C THR A 558 2.77 50.69 5.74
N LEU A 559 2.64 49.43 6.16
CA LEU A 559 1.36 48.72 6.27
C LEU A 559 0.40 49.48 7.18
N GLN A 560 0.78 49.75 8.43
CA GLN A 560 -0.08 50.42 9.42
C GLN A 560 -0.53 51.82 8.98
N THR A 561 0.29 52.55 8.23
CA THR A 561 -0.02 53.93 7.78
C THR A 561 -0.77 54.01 6.45
N THR A 562 -0.81 52.92 5.68
CA THR A 562 -1.38 52.89 4.32
C THR A 562 -2.62 52.00 4.23
N LEU A 563 -2.72 50.97 5.07
CA LEU A 563 -3.85 50.06 5.10
C LEU A 563 -5.14 50.84 5.46
N PRO A 564 -6.21 50.77 4.64
CA PRO A 564 -7.48 51.39 4.99
C PRO A 564 -8.03 50.80 6.28
N SER A 565 -8.78 51.61 7.04
CA SER A 565 -9.28 51.22 8.37
C SER A 565 -10.14 49.95 8.36
N GLU A 566 -10.77 49.65 7.24
CA GLU A 566 -11.63 48.50 7.00
C GLU A 566 -10.85 47.21 6.65
N PHE A 567 -9.56 47.29 6.36
CA PHE A 567 -8.74 46.12 6.03
C PHE A 567 -8.09 45.53 7.29
N ASP A 568 -7.94 44.20 7.30
CA ASP A 568 -7.10 43.49 8.26
C ASP A 568 -5.79 43.02 7.59
N ALA A 569 -4.67 43.13 8.30
CA ALA A 569 -3.37 42.62 7.85
C ALA A 569 -2.89 41.48 8.76
N HIS A 570 -2.63 40.31 8.17
CA HIS A 570 -2.10 39.15 8.88
C HIS A 570 -0.65 38.90 8.48
N ILE A 571 0.29 39.20 9.37
CA ILE A 571 1.72 39.25 9.10
C ILE A 571 2.42 38.04 9.71
N PHE A 572 3.04 37.23 8.86
CA PHE A 572 3.81 36.05 9.23
C PHE A 572 5.30 36.38 9.21
N LEU A 573 5.93 36.23 10.37
CA LEU A 573 7.33 36.57 10.62
C LEU A 573 8.17 35.32 10.91
N PRO A 574 9.45 35.29 10.50
CA PRO A 574 10.39 34.27 10.92
C PRO A 574 10.53 34.24 12.45
N ARG A 575 10.72 33.04 13.04
CA ARG A 575 10.81 32.85 14.51
C ARG A 575 11.94 33.63 15.20
N ARG A 576 12.92 34.13 14.45
CA ARG A 576 14.01 34.97 14.99
C ARG A 576 13.58 36.39 15.36
N PHE A 577 12.41 36.84 14.91
CA PHE A 577 11.86 38.14 15.27
C PHE A 577 10.93 38.00 16.46
N GLU A 578 10.95 38.97 17.36
CA GLU A 578 9.87 39.10 18.34
C GLU A 578 8.60 39.58 17.63
N LEU A 579 7.44 39.05 18.03
CA LEU A 579 6.18 39.53 17.48
C LEU A 579 5.85 40.91 18.07
N PRO A 580 5.64 41.94 17.23
CA PRO A 580 5.17 43.23 17.70
C PRO A 580 3.81 43.11 18.39
N ARG A 581 3.47 44.12 19.21
CA ARG A 581 2.13 44.20 19.80
C ARG A 581 1.11 44.38 18.68
N CYS A 582 0.07 43.55 18.69
CA CYS A 582 -1.04 43.70 17.76
C CYS A 582 -1.70 45.07 17.94
N ASP A 583 -2.03 45.69 16.80
CA ASP A 583 -2.94 46.82 16.73
C ASP A 583 -4.32 46.30 16.28
N ARG A 584 -5.36 47.16 16.29
CA ARG A 584 -6.75 46.77 16.02
C ARG A 584 -6.96 46.06 14.68
N HIS A 585 -6.08 46.29 13.70
CA HIS A 585 -6.18 45.78 12.32
C HIS A 585 -4.90 45.11 11.80
N THR A 586 -3.93 44.85 12.68
CA THR A 586 -2.67 44.20 12.29
C THR A 586 -2.33 43.10 13.29
N PHE A 587 -2.26 41.88 12.77
CA PHE A 587 -2.07 40.66 13.54
C PHE A 587 -0.74 40.01 13.17
N PHE A 588 0.03 39.59 14.17
CA PHE A 588 1.35 39.02 13.98
C PHE A 588 1.38 37.53 14.35
N TYR A 589 2.05 36.75 13.51
CA TYR A 589 2.18 35.29 13.65
C TYR A 589 3.62 34.88 13.35
N HIS A 590 4.03 33.73 13.85
CA HIS A 590 5.26 33.10 13.39
C HIS A 590 5.02 32.18 12.19
N HIS A 591 6.08 31.94 11.42
CA HIS A 591 6.10 30.85 10.45
C HIS A 591 5.77 29.50 11.13
N GLY A 592 4.93 28.73 10.46
CA GLY A 592 4.41 27.45 10.96
C GLY A 592 3.19 27.58 11.88
N ASP A 593 2.62 28.78 12.06
CA ASP A 593 1.35 28.94 12.78
C ASP A 593 0.21 28.22 12.04
N VAL A 594 -0.56 27.42 12.79
CA VAL A 594 -1.66 26.58 12.28
C VAL A 594 -2.77 27.38 11.58
N ARG A 595 -2.86 28.69 11.83
CA ARG A 595 -3.87 29.56 11.23
C ARG A 595 -3.53 29.99 9.81
N PHE A 596 -2.30 29.76 9.33
CA PHE A 596 -1.82 30.22 8.03
C PHE A 596 -2.78 29.90 6.88
N ASP A 597 -3.16 28.62 6.74
CA ASP A 597 -4.03 28.19 5.63
C ASP A 597 -5.41 28.84 5.70
N SER A 598 -6.02 28.90 6.89
CA SER A 598 -7.34 29.55 7.06
C SER A 598 -7.31 31.04 6.69
N ILE A 599 -6.22 31.74 7.03
CA ILE A 599 -6.03 33.14 6.71
C ILE A 599 -5.76 33.30 5.20
N LEU A 600 -4.92 32.45 4.61
CA LEU A 600 -4.65 32.44 3.18
C LEU A 600 -5.94 32.30 2.36
N PHE A 601 -6.80 31.34 2.71
CA PHE A 601 -8.07 31.09 2.01
C PHE A 601 -9.04 32.27 2.14
N ALA A 602 -9.11 32.89 3.32
CA ALA A 602 -9.99 34.02 3.58
C ALA A 602 -9.48 35.36 3.03
N SER A 603 -8.16 35.48 2.78
CA SER A 603 -7.52 36.71 2.32
C SER A 603 -7.97 37.16 0.93
N HIS A 604 -7.92 38.46 0.68
CA HIS A 604 -8.22 39.09 -0.61
C HIS A 604 -6.99 39.31 -1.48
N GLY A 605 -5.79 39.22 -0.90
CA GLY A 605 -4.51 39.37 -1.59
C GLY A 605 -3.34 39.02 -0.67
N ILE A 606 -2.17 38.84 -1.27
CA ILE A 606 -0.95 38.39 -0.58
C ILE A 606 0.18 39.38 -0.85
N ILE A 607 1.00 39.65 0.15
CA ILE A 607 2.29 40.35 0.02
C ILE A 607 3.40 39.36 0.38
N SER A 608 4.35 39.11 -0.51
CA SER A 608 5.39 38.09 -0.28
C SER A 608 6.65 38.30 -1.13
N THR A 609 7.77 37.69 -0.74
CA THR A 609 9.04 37.73 -1.48
C THR A 609 9.06 36.83 -2.72
N ALA A 610 7.97 36.80 -3.48
CA ALA A 610 7.87 36.16 -4.81
C ALA A 610 8.39 34.71 -4.97
N GLY A 611 8.44 33.91 -3.89
CA GLY A 611 8.93 32.53 -3.95
C GLY A 611 7.96 31.58 -4.68
N HIS A 612 8.49 30.69 -5.51
CA HIS A 612 7.71 29.80 -6.38
C HIS A 612 6.52 29.10 -5.72
N THR A 613 6.72 28.44 -4.57
CA THR A 613 5.68 27.60 -3.96
C THR A 613 4.47 28.43 -3.53
N LEU A 614 4.66 29.51 -2.77
CA LEU A 614 3.54 30.34 -2.34
C LEU A 614 2.85 31.07 -3.50
N LEU A 615 3.60 31.48 -4.53
CA LEU A 615 3.00 32.07 -5.73
C LEU A 615 2.18 31.05 -6.52
N SER A 616 2.64 29.80 -6.63
CA SER A 616 1.87 28.74 -7.28
C SER A 616 0.54 28.48 -6.57
N GLU A 617 0.54 28.45 -5.23
CA GLU A 617 -0.68 28.34 -4.42
C GLU A 617 -1.57 29.58 -4.59
N ALA A 618 -0.99 30.79 -4.59
CA ALA A 618 -1.74 32.04 -4.79
C ALA A 618 -2.45 32.10 -6.15
N MET A 619 -1.76 31.72 -7.23
CA MET A 619 -2.34 31.72 -8.58
C MET A 619 -3.46 30.70 -8.71
N HIS A 620 -3.31 29.52 -8.09
CA HIS A 620 -4.37 28.51 -8.05
C HIS A 620 -5.61 28.99 -7.26
N LEU A 621 -5.39 29.69 -6.14
CA LEU A 621 -6.44 30.24 -5.29
C LEU A 621 -6.98 31.60 -5.78
N GLU A 622 -6.55 32.05 -6.96
CA GLU A 622 -6.93 33.33 -7.58
C GLU A 622 -6.63 34.56 -6.71
N LYS A 623 -5.56 34.49 -5.90
CA LYS A 623 -5.15 35.54 -4.98
C LYS A 623 -4.17 36.50 -5.66
N PRO A 624 -4.51 37.80 -5.78
CA PRO A 624 -3.57 38.82 -6.22
C PRO A 624 -2.31 38.87 -5.37
N VAL A 625 -1.17 39.19 -5.99
CA VAL A 625 0.11 39.24 -5.27
C VAL A 625 0.82 40.59 -5.41
N TYR A 626 1.17 41.19 -4.28
CA TYR A 626 2.24 42.18 -4.20
C TYR A 626 3.56 41.43 -4.01
N ALA A 627 4.34 41.32 -5.08
CA ALA A 627 5.62 40.63 -5.12
C ALA A 627 6.77 41.58 -4.75
N LEU A 628 7.60 41.16 -3.79
CA LEU A 628 8.79 41.87 -3.30
C LEU A 628 10.02 40.97 -3.43
N PRO A 629 10.48 40.70 -4.67
CA PRO A 629 11.50 39.69 -4.92
C PRO A 629 12.86 40.08 -4.31
N LEU A 630 13.52 39.10 -3.68
CA LEU A 630 14.92 39.20 -3.26
C LEU A 630 15.84 39.25 -4.50
N PRO A 631 17.14 39.59 -4.36
CA PRO A 631 18.11 39.57 -5.45
C PRO A 631 18.51 38.14 -5.89
N LEU A 632 17.49 37.31 -6.14
CA LEU A 632 17.58 35.96 -6.70
C LEU A 632 16.83 35.97 -8.02
N TYR A 633 17.45 35.48 -9.09
CA TYR A 633 16.84 35.52 -10.42
C TYR A 633 15.47 34.83 -10.46
N GLU A 634 15.30 33.73 -9.73
CA GLU A 634 14.02 33.03 -9.61
C GLU A 634 12.89 33.94 -9.12
N GLN A 635 13.12 34.68 -8.03
CA GLN A 635 12.11 35.57 -7.47
C GLN A 635 11.88 36.78 -8.39
N GLN A 636 12.94 37.32 -9.00
CA GLN A 636 12.83 38.42 -9.96
C GLN A 636 11.99 38.00 -11.18
N LEU A 637 12.22 36.81 -11.71
CA LEU A 637 11.44 36.25 -12.82
C LEU A 637 9.98 36.03 -12.41
N ASN A 638 9.73 35.43 -11.25
CA ASN A 638 8.37 35.23 -10.77
C ASN A 638 7.61 36.57 -10.61
N GLY A 639 8.26 37.56 -10.00
CA GLY A 639 7.69 38.91 -9.85
C GLY A 639 7.42 39.57 -11.21
N HIS A 640 8.32 39.40 -12.17
CA HIS A 640 8.11 39.86 -13.54
C HIS A 640 6.87 39.23 -14.19
N ILE A 641 6.66 37.92 -14.03
CA ILE A 641 5.47 37.22 -14.53
C ILE A 641 4.18 37.75 -13.86
N ILE A 642 4.20 37.97 -12.55
CA ILE A 642 3.05 38.56 -11.81
C ILE A 642 2.68 39.93 -12.39
N ALA A 643 3.67 40.79 -12.65
CA ALA A 643 3.45 42.12 -13.19
C ALA A 643 2.97 42.08 -14.65
N GLN A 644 3.60 41.28 -15.51
CA GLN A 644 3.23 41.16 -16.93
C GLN A 644 1.81 40.61 -17.11
N GLY A 645 1.46 39.56 -16.36
CA GLY A 645 0.12 38.98 -16.37
C GLY A 645 -0.95 39.86 -15.73
N LYS A 646 -0.55 40.98 -15.09
CA LYS A 646 -1.44 41.81 -14.26
C LYS A 646 -2.17 40.95 -13.22
N PHE A 647 -1.42 40.09 -12.53
CA PHE A 647 -1.89 39.27 -11.40
C PHE A 647 -1.64 39.97 -10.06
N GLY A 648 -1.07 41.16 -10.10
CA GLY A 648 -0.72 41.98 -8.97
C GLY A 648 0.36 42.97 -9.38
N ILE A 649 1.28 43.28 -8.46
CA ILE A 649 2.38 44.21 -8.72
C ILE A 649 3.71 43.61 -8.26
N CYS A 650 4.80 44.07 -8.87
CA CYS A 650 6.16 43.70 -8.48
C CYS A 650 6.98 44.96 -8.28
N THR A 651 7.55 45.13 -7.09
CA THR A 651 8.36 46.30 -6.73
C THR A 651 9.56 45.86 -5.90
N SER A 652 10.59 46.69 -5.79
CA SER A 652 11.77 46.39 -4.97
C SER A 652 11.54 46.60 -3.48
N ASN A 653 10.64 47.52 -3.11
CA ASN A 653 10.38 47.91 -1.73
C ASN A 653 8.88 48.13 -1.48
N LEU A 654 8.44 47.89 -0.25
CA LEU A 654 7.07 48.18 0.15
C LEU A 654 6.93 49.68 0.38
N ASN A 655 6.06 50.33 -0.40
CA ASN A 655 5.79 51.76 -0.28
C ASN A 655 4.30 52.08 -0.36
N LYS A 656 3.94 53.29 0.09
CA LYS A 656 2.55 53.74 0.19
C LYS A 656 1.83 53.77 -1.15
N ALA A 657 2.46 54.30 -2.21
CA ALA A 657 1.80 54.51 -3.49
C ALA A 657 1.41 53.18 -4.14
N ASP A 658 2.37 52.24 -4.19
CA ASP A 658 2.16 50.93 -4.78
C ASP A 658 1.22 50.06 -3.95
N LEU A 659 1.30 50.15 -2.61
CA LEU A 659 0.36 49.44 -1.73
C LEU A 659 -1.07 49.94 -1.91
N SER A 660 -1.29 51.26 -1.98
CA SER A 660 -2.61 51.81 -2.30
C SER A 660 -3.11 51.38 -3.69
N GLN A 661 -2.24 51.38 -4.71
CA GLN A 661 -2.60 50.88 -6.04
C GLN A 661 -3.01 49.40 -5.98
N PHE A 662 -2.25 48.57 -5.28
CA PHE A 662 -2.52 47.15 -5.18
C PHE A 662 -3.88 46.87 -4.52
N LEU A 663 -4.15 47.50 -3.38
CA LEU A 663 -5.40 47.35 -2.62
C LEU A 663 -6.62 47.79 -3.44
N ASN A 664 -6.50 48.87 -4.21
CA ASN A 664 -7.58 49.38 -5.07
C ASN A 664 -7.89 48.47 -6.27
N ASN A 665 -6.99 47.55 -6.64
CA ASN A 665 -7.10 46.72 -7.84
C ASN A 665 -7.24 45.22 -7.55
N LEU A 666 -7.44 44.80 -6.30
CA LEU A 666 -7.52 43.37 -5.92
C LEU A 666 -8.53 42.57 -6.76
N SER A 667 -9.72 43.11 -6.98
CA SER A 667 -10.76 42.44 -7.78
C SER A 667 -10.38 42.31 -9.26
N VAL A 668 -9.69 43.32 -9.81
CA VAL A 668 -9.18 43.31 -11.20
C VAL A 668 -8.10 42.25 -11.36
N TYR A 669 -7.14 42.20 -10.44
CA TYR A 669 -6.08 41.19 -10.46
C TYR A 669 -6.62 39.77 -10.30
N SER A 670 -7.57 39.56 -9.38
CA SER A 670 -8.20 38.24 -9.19
C SER A 670 -8.96 37.79 -10.45
N LYS A 671 -9.67 38.72 -11.10
CA LYS A 671 -10.32 38.46 -12.39
C LYS A 671 -9.32 38.11 -13.48
N ASN A 672 -8.18 38.82 -13.56
CA ASN A 672 -7.13 38.51 -14.54
C ASN A 672 -6.55 37.12 -14.30
N ILE A 673 -6.25 36.76 -13.04
CA ILE A 673 -5.78 35.41 -12.68
C ILE A 673 -6.80 34.38 -13.14
N ARG A 674 -8.08 34.55 -12.81
CA ARG A 674 -9.16 33.61 -13.21
C ARG A 674 -9.30 33.46 -14.71
N GLN A 675 -9.17 34.54 -15.47
CA GLN A 675 -9.43 34.56 -16.91
C GLN A 675 -8.20 34.29 -17.78
N ASP A 676 -6.98 34.34 -17.23
CA ASP A 676 -5.76 34.14 -18.00
C ASP A 676 -5.69 32.78 -18.71
N GLN A 677 -5.21 32.77 -19.94
CA GLN A 677 -4.94 31.57 -20.72
C GLN A 677 -3.55 31.60 -21.35
N GLN A 678 -2.79 32.68 -21.10
CA GLN A 678 -1.54 32.96 -21.80
C GLN A 678 -0.33 32.71 -20.89
N PHE A 679 -0.36 33.22 -19.66
CA PHE A 679 0.83 33.23 -18.81
C PHE A 679 0.85 32.07 -17.81
N LEU A 680 -0.28 31.74 -17.17
CA LEU A 680 -0.37 30.77 -16.09
C LEU A 680 -0.56 29.36 -16.62
N LEU A 681 0.14 28.42 -15.99
CA LEU A 681 -0.10 26.99 -16.14
C LEU A 681 -1.05 26.55 -15.03
N LYS A 682 -2.36 26.74 -15.26
CA LYS A 682 -3.43 26.65 -14.24
C LYS A 682 -3.78 25.24 -13.75
N THR A 683 -3.33 24.22 -14.46
CA THR A 683 -3.52 22.83 -14.06
C THR A 683 -2.64 22.48 -12.85
N THR A 684 -2.89 21.33 -12.25
CA THR A 684 -2.13 20.86 -11.09
C THR A 684 -1.29 19.65 -11.49
N GLY A 685 0.00 19.65 -11.14
CA GLY A 685 0.92 18.60 -11.55
C GLY A 685 0.80 17.32 -10.73
N ASN A 686 0.06 17.33 -9.61
CA ASN A 686 0.02 16.24 -8.63
C ASN A 686 -0.21 14.86 -9.26
N SER A 687 -1.33 14.64 -9.95
CA SER A 687 -1.64 13.31 -10.52
C SER A 687 -0.71 12.93 -11.65
N GLU A 688 -0.42 13.88 -12.56
CA GLU A 688 0.45 13.63 -13.72
C GLU A 688 1.89 13.26 -13.30
N ILE A 689 2.44 13.94 -12.28
CA ILE A 689 3.76 13.64 -11.74
C ILE A 689 3.78 12.27 -11.08
N LEU A 690 2.75 11.93 -10.31
CA LEU A 690 2.62 10.62 -9.69
C LEU A 690 2.54 9.51 -10.74
N GLU A 691 1.66 9.63 -11.73
CA GLU A 691 1.56 8.68 -12.85
C GLU A 691 2.90 8.48 -13.55
N LYS A 692 3.66 9.55 -13.79
CA LYS A 692 5.01 9.44 -14.40
C LYS A 692 6.01 8.73 -13.49
N ILE A 693 6.01 9.02 -12.18
CA ILE A 693 6.86 8.32 -11.22
C ILE A 693 6.52 6.83 -11.18
N GLU A 694 5.23 6.49 -11.12
CA GLU A 694 4.77 5.10 -11.10
C GLU A 694 5.14 4.34 -12.38
N LEU A 695 5.02 5.00 -13.54
CA LEU A 695 5.46 4.42 -14.82
C LEU A 695 6.97 4.14 -14.84
N ILE A 696 7.79 4.94 -14.15
CA ILE A 696 9.23 4.70 -14.04
C ILE A 696 9.49 3.53 -13.08
N LEU A 697 8.82 3.49 -11.92
CA LEU A 697 8.95 2.42 -10.94
C LEU A 697 8.52 1.04 -11.48
N ASN A 698 7.54 1.00 -12.39
CA ASN A 698 7.00 -0.23 -12.96
C ASN A 698 7.77 -0.71 -14.21
N ARG A 699 8.67 0.09 -14.78
CA ARG A 699 9.55 -0.31 -15.90
C ARG A 699 10.78 -1.11 -15.43
N GLN A 700 10.99 -1.18 -14.12
CA GLN A 700 12.11 -1.86 -13.46
C GLN A 700 11.64 -3.07 -12.67
#